data_AF-A0A453JZT9-F1
#
_entry.id   AF-A0A453JZT9-F1
#
_cell.length_a   1.000
_cell.length_b   1.000
_cell.length_c   1.000
_cell.angle_alpha   90.00
_cell.angle_beta   90.00
_cell.angle_gamma   90.00
#
_symmetry.space_group_name_H-M   'P 1'
#
loop_
_entity.id
_entity.type
_entity.pdbx_description
1 polymer ?
#
loop_
_entity_poly.entity_id
_entity_poly.type
_entity_poly.pdbx_seq_one_letter_code
_entity_poly.pdbx_strand_id
1 'polypeptide(L)'
;LSRPVEVAARGYAFVVSFSKTLALHENALPFCFREVWVITACLGLIKSTSTQYDGGVVAIDSEKEFYRLQGDLYSLCRAKFMRLAYLIGYGVEIEKSPVNSASLSMLSWPKPATWPSIPPDSSAEVMAKEKTILQAKAREKLFDIQRKPLPLEPSSLLREANRRRAFLSVGNLSELYDSVDGSGLGAHSKLSPNKSSSNLMTRTMSGPATSETSLPVDRPMRLSEIHVAAEHALKQTISDPDFMTSLSSPEEFESRYMELTKGAADNYHRSWWKRHGVVLDGEIAAIFFKHGNYDLAAKSYEKVCALYSAEGWEELLADVLPDLAECQKILKDEAGYLASCVKLLSLESSLFSSKERQAFQSEVVRLAHSEMRHPVPLDVSSLITFAGNPAPPLELCDGDPGTLSVAVWSGFPDDITLESLSLRLSAFSSADEGLKAIRSTDARVLVPGRNIITFDIPPQKPGSYVLGALTGQIGKLSFRSHGFSQDGPVDTDEFMSFEKPTRPVLKVRKPRALVDITPAVSSALLMNELQWIGLIVKPIDYSLKGGILHIDAGAELKIEESQMIEIESYRSDGEHSSPIDASKVLSRPTDTGRVEKVPIENGKIKLPDWASDVTTLVWFPVRAINDTVPKGTSPGSYETDNIRYSSVFQAVS
;
A
#
# COMPACT_ATOMS: atom_id res chain seq x y z
N LEU A 1 23.39 43.69 -17.95
CA LEU A 1 22.93 42.50 -18.70
C LEU A 1 21.63 42.04 -18.05
N SER A 2 20.48 42.51 -18.53
CA SER A 2 19.14 42.18 -18.00
C SER A 2 18.70 40.75 -18.40
N ARG A 3 19.59 39.77 -18.19
CA ARG A 3 19.40 38.36 -18.55
C ARG A 3 19.76 37.46 -17.36
N PRO A 4 18.99 37.53 -16.27
CA PRO A 4 19.29 36.81 -15.02
C PRO A 4 19.41 35.29 -15.22
N VAL A 5 18.64 34.70 -16.13
CA VAL A 5 18.67 33.25 -16.43
C VAL A 5 19.99 32.84 -17.09
N GLU A 6 20.46 33.59 -18.10
CA GLU A 6 21.72 33.31 -18.79
C GLU A 6 22.92 33.49 -17.85
N VAL A 7 22.86 34.51 -16.96
CA VAL A 7 23.87 34.75 -15.93
C VAL A 7 23.88 33.62 -14.90
N ALA A 8 22.72 33.16 -14.43
CA ALA A 8 22.63 32.04 -13.50
C ALA A 8 23.19 30.75 -14.11
N ALA A 9 22.84 30.44 -15.36
CA ALA A 9 23.29 29.24 -16.06
C ALA A 9 24.82 29.23 -16.27
N ARG A 10 25.37 30.32 -16.82
CA ARG A 10 26.81 30.45 -17.03
C ARG A 10 27.59 30.54 -15.73
N GLY A 11 27.03 31.25 -14.74
CA GLY A 11 27.60 31.37 -13.40
C GLY A 11 27.69 30.02 -12.71
N TYR A 12 26.62 29.23 -12.72
CA TYR A 12 26.61 27.87 -12.18
C TYR A 12 27.67 26.98 -12.85
N ALA A 13 27.69 26.95 -14.20
CA ALA A 13 28.67 26.17 -14.95
C ALA A 13 30.12 26.61 -14.64
N PHE A 14 30.35 27.93 -14.51
CA PHE A 14 31.65 28.47 -14.12
C PHE A 14 32.05 28.03 -12.71
N VAL A 15 31.17 28.13 -11.71
CA VAL A 15 31.46 27.71 -10.34
C VAL A 15 31.82 26.22 -10.29
N VAL A 16 31.05 25.36 -10.96
CA VAL A 16 31.32 23.92 -11.01
C VAL A 16 32.67 23.63 -11.69
N SER A 17 32.95 24.26 -12.82
CA SER A 17 34.21 24.08 -13.55
C SER A 17 35.41 24.59 -12.76
N PHE A 18 35.33 25.82 -12.25
CA PHE A 18 36.42 26.44 -11.50
C PHE A 18 36.66 25.74 -10.16
N SER A 19 35.62 25.21 -9.51
CA SER A 19 35.79 24.35 -8.32
C SER A 19 36.66 23.12 -8.60
N LYS A 20 36.64 22.56 -9.82
CA LYS A 20 37.54 21.46 -10.21
C LYS A 20 38.98 21.96 -10.35
N THR A 21 39.17 23.15 -10.93
CA THR A 21 40.49 23.79 -11.00
C THR A 21 41.07 24.07 -9.62
N LEU A 22 40.26 24.60 -8.70
CA LEU A 22 40.66 24.81 -7.30
C LEU A 22 41.04 23.50 -6.61
N ALA A 23 40.39 22.38 -6.94
CA ALA A 23 40.76 21.07 -6.43
C ALA A 23 42.15 20.61 -6.89
N LEU A 24 42.58 20.96 -8.11
CA LEU A 24 43.92 20.63 -8.61
C LEU A 24 45.02 21.42 -7.90
N HIS A 25 44.69 22.60 -7.39
CA HIS A 25 45.62 23.50 -6.70
C HIS A 25 45.40 23.57 -5.19
N GLU A 26 44.67 22.61 -4.62
CA GLU A 26 44.27 22.61 -3.20
C GLU A 26 45.46 22.65 -2.24
N ASN A 27 46.62 22.14 -2.66
CA ASN A 27 47.87 22.17 -1.91
C ASN A 27 48.46 23.58 -1.71
N ALA A 28 48.17 24.52 -2.61
CA ALA A 28 48.70 25.88 -2.59
C ALA A 28 47.69 26.92 -2.05
N LEU A 29 46.48 26.47 -1.73
CA LEU A 29 45.39 27.33 -1.29
C LEU A 29 45.23 27.28 0.24
N PRO A 30 44.63 28.31 0.86
CA PRO A 30 44.25 28.26 2.26
C PRO A 30 43.34 27.07 2.57
N PHE A 31 43.35 26.62 3.83
CA PHE A 31 42.60 25.46 4.28
C PHE A 31 41.10 25.60 3.96
N CYS A 32 40.54 24.63 3.21
CA CYS A 32 39.14 24.63 2.76
C CYS A 32 38.72 25.86 1.91
N PHE A 33 39.68 26.55 1.28
CA PHE A 33 39.39 27.71 0.42
C PHE A 33 38.39 27.38 -0.70
N ARG A 34 38.47 26.17 -1.27
CA ARG A 34 37.55 25.74 -2.34
C ARG A 34 36.10 25.74 -1.86
N GLU A 35 35.82 25.15 -0.71
CA GLU A 35 34.48 25.10 -0.12
C GLU A 35 33.97 26.53 0.17
N VAL A 36 34.81 27.36 0.80
CA VAL A 36 34.50 28.76 1.12
C VAL A 36 34.21 29.57 -0.14
N TRP A 37 35.03 29.41 -1.18
CA TRP A 37 34.86 30.11 -2.46
C TRP A 37 33.58 29.69 -3.17
N VAL A 38 33.26 28.39 -3.20
CA VAL A 38 32.02 27.91 -3.84
C VAL A 38 30.79 28.49 -3.14
N ILE A 39 30.74 28.46 -1.81
CA ILE A 39 29.62 29.00 -1.03
C ILE A 39 29.44 30.50 -1.32
N THR A 40 30.51 31.28 -1.21
CA THR A 40 30.46 32.73 -1.42
C THR A 40 30.13 33.11 -2.87
N ALA A 41 30.67 32.40 -3.85
CA ALA A 41 30.37 32.62 -5.27
C ALA A 41 28.91 32.31 -5.61
N CYS A 42 28.38 31.18 -5.12
CA CYS A 42 26.98 30.82 -5.33
C CYS A 42 26.02 31.81 -4.66
N LEU A 43 26.27 32.21 -3.41
CA LEU A 43 25.46 33.23 -2.73
C LEU A 43 25.50 34.59 -3.44
N GLY A 44 26.68 35.00 -3.92
CA GLY A 44 26.84 36.22 -4.71
C GLY A 44 26.06 36.18 -6.03
N LEU A 45 26.06 35.03 -6.72
CA LEU A 45 25.25 34.80 -7.92
C LEU A 45 23.75 34.83 -7.63
N ILE A 46 23.30 34.13 -6.59
CA ILE A 46 21.89 34.10 -6.15
C ILE A 46 21.40 35.52 -5.88
N LYS A 47 22.14 36.29 -5.05
CA LYS A 47 21.78 37.67 -4.70
C LYS A 47 21.70 38.57 -5.94
N SER A 48 22.69 38.46 -6.82
CA SER A 48 22.80 39.31 -8.01
C SER A 48 21.74 38.98 -9.06
N THR A 49 21.40 37.71 -9.23
CA THR A 49 20.40 37.25 -10.21
C THR A 49 18.97 37.44 -9.69
N SER A 50 18.71 37.23 -8.40
CA SER A 50 17.39 37.42 -7.78
C SER A 50 16.98 38.89 -7.71
N THR A 51 17.92 39.81 -7.46
CA THR A 51 17.64 41.26 -7.44
C THR A 51 17.32 41.84 -8.82
N GLN A 52 17.83 41.22 -9.88
CA GLN A 52 17.61 41.64 -11.27
C GLN A 52 16.48 40.87 -11.97
N TYR A 53 15.95 39.83 -11.32
CA TYR A 53 14.83 39.06 -11.85
C TYR A 53 13.52 39.78 -11.47
N ASP A 54 12.88 40.41 -12.46
CA ASP A 54 11.63 41.16 -12.27
C ASP A 54 10.37 40.30 -12.40
N GLY A 55 10.51 39.00 -12.69
CA GLY A 55 9.37 38.12 -12.97
C GLY A 55 8.51 38.60 -14.15
N GLY A 56 9.07 39.41 -15.05
CA GLY A 56 8.37 39.94 -16.23
C GLY A 56 7.95 38.83 -17.21
N VAL A 57 7.42 39.23 -18.38
CA VAL A 57 6.90 38.33 -19.44
C VAL A 57 8.00 37.44 -20.02
N VAL A 58 8.42 36.46 -19.24
CA VAL A 58 9.38 35.42 -19.56
C VAL A 58 8.57 34.16 -19.86
N ALA A 59 8.92 33.44 -20.92
CA ALA A 59 8.28 32.17 -21.23
C ALA A 59 8.33 31.25 -19.99
N ILE A 60 7.23 30.53 -19.71
CA ILE A 60 7.10 29.66 -18.53
C ILE A 60 8.33 28.73 -18.39
N ASP A 61 8.84 28.19 -19.50
CA ASP A 61 10.02 27.32 -19.49
C ASP A 61 11.28 28.02 -18.96
N SER A 62 11.49 29.28 -19.33
CA SER A 62 12.64 30.07 -18.87
C SER A 62 12.52 30.47 -17.40
N GLU A 63 11.31 30.69 -16.89
CA GLU A 63 11.05 30.89 -15.46
C GLU A 63 11.32 29.60 -14.67
N LYS A 64 10.79 28.47 -15.13
CA LYS A 64 11.02 27.16 -14.49
C LYS A 64 12.51 26.80 -14.48
N GLU A 65 13.23 27.08 -15.56
CA GLU A 65 14.68 26.87 -15.66
C GLU A 65 15.46 27.80 -14.74
N PHE A 66 15.05 29.07 -14.60
CA PHE A 66 15.65 29.98 -13.64
C PHE A 66 15.56 29.45 -12.21
N TYR A 67 14.37 29.02 -11.79
CA TYR A 67 14.18 28.44 -10.47
C TYR A 67 14.95 27.12 -10.28
N ARG A 68 15.07 26.30 -11.33
CA ARG A 68 15.94 25.11 -11.30
C ARG A 68 17.39 25.49 -10.99
N LEU A 69 17.93 26.50 -11.68
CA LEU A 69 19.30 27.00 -11.50
C LEU A 69 19.52 27.62 -10.12
N GLN A 70 18.55 28.37 -9.59
CA GLN A 70 18.62 28.87 -8.21
C GLN A 70 18.66 27.70 -7.21
N GLY A 71 17.81 26.68 -7.42
CA GLY A 71 17.79 25.46 -6.61
C GLY A 71 19.15 24.75 -6.60
N ASP A 72 19.79 24.64 -7.76
CA ASP A 72 21.13 24.04 -7.90
C ASP A 72 22.21 24.85 -7.17
N LEU A 73 22.17 26.19 -7.27
CA LEU A 73 23.10 27.07 -6.56
C LEU A 73 22.96 26.94 -5.04
N TYR A 74 21.73 26.97 -4.52
CA TYR A 74 21.47 26.75 -3.08
C TYR A 74 21.90 25.36 -2.63
N SER A 75 21.61 24.33 -3.42
CA SER A 75 21.99 22.95 -3.10
C SER A 75 23.50 22.76 -3.05
N LEU A 76 24.23 23.41 -3.96
CA LEU A 76 25.69 23.40 -3.97
C LEU A 76 26.25 24.13 -2.75
N CYS A 77 25.72 25.31 -2.40
CA CYS A 77 26.07 26.01 -1.15
C CYS A 77 25.86 25.10 0.06
N ARG A 78 24.66 24.54 0.19
CA ARG A 78 24.24 23.69 1.31
C ARG A 78 25.19 22.51 1.49
N ALA A 79 25.50 21.78 0.41
CA ALA A 79 26.40 20.62 0.47
C ALA A 79 27.83 21.00 0.90
N LYS A 80 28.36 22.14 0.42
CA LYS A 80 29.67 22.64 0.84
C LYS A 80 29.66 23.14 2.28
N PHE A 81 28.58 23.79 2.71
CA PHE A 81 28.41 24.30 4.07
C PHE A 81 28.33 23.18 5.10
N MET A 82 27.54 22.13 4.83
CA MET A 82 27.51 20.92 5.66
C MET A 82 28.89 20.30 5.85
N ARG A 83 29.67 20.23 4.78
CA ARG A 83 31.01 19.65 4.82
C ARG A 83 31.95 20.43 5.74
N LEU A 84 31.86 21.76 5.73
CA LEU A 84 32.59 22.59 6.71
C LEU A 84 32.15 22.27 8.14
N ALA A 85 30.84 22.06 8.35
CA ALA A 85 30.28 21.64 9.64
C ALA A 85 30.88 20.32 10.14
N TYR A 86 31.03 19.32 9.27
CA TYR A 86 31.67 18.04 9.62
C TYR A 86 33.15 18.21 10.01
N LEU A 87 33.86 19.16 9.39
CA LEU A 87 35.28 19.42 9.71
C LEU A 87 35.46 20.09 11.07
N ILE A 88 34.53 20.94 11.48
CA ILE A 88 34.57 21.66 12.77
C ILE A 88 33.81 20.92 13.89
N GLY A 89 33.24 19.75 13.58
CA GLY A 89 32.55 18.90 14.56
C GLY A 89 31.09 19.24 14.83
N TYR A 90 30.45 20.07 14.01
CA TYR A 90 28.99 20.29 14.03
C TYR A 90 28.22 19.24 13.22
N GLY A 91 28.90 18.44 12.41
CA GLY A 91 28.29 17.40 11.58
C GLY A 91 27.50 16.32 12.34
N VAL A 92 27.81 16.09 13.62
CA VAL A 92 27.10 15.12 14.48
C VAL A 92 25.65 15.55 14.73
N GLU A 93 25.37 16.86 14.70
CA GLU A 93 24.03 17.40 14.92
C GLU A 93 23.15 17.39 13.66
N ILE A 94 23.75 17.15 12.50
CA ILE A 94 23.04 17.11 11.21
C ILE A 94 22.34 15.76 11.07
N GLU A 95 21.06 15.80 10.70
CA GLU A 95 20.31 14.58 10.45
C GLU A 95 20.94 13.74 9.32
N LYS A 96 20.97 12.43 9.57
CA LYS A 96 21.49 11.40 8.69
C LYS A 96 20.47 11.04 7.59
N SER A 97 20.14 11.98 6.70
CA SER A 97 19.21 11.75 5.58
C SER A 97 19.89 11.03 4.39
N PRO A 98 19.13 10.33 3.52
CA PRO A 98 19.64 9.77 2.27
C PRO A 98 20.30 10.83 1.36
N VAL A 99 19.77 12.04 1.36
CA VAL A 99 20.26 13.18 0.56
C VAL A 99 21.58 13.69 1.08
N ASN A 100 21.70 13.85 2.40
CA ASN A 100 22.94 14.18 3.08
C ASN A 100 23.99 13.11 2.82
N SER A 101 23.59 11.84 2.87
CA SER A 101 24.47 10.69 2.63
C SER A 101 24.99 10.66 1.21
N ALA A 102 24.13 10.85 0.21
CA ALA A 102 24.52 10.96 -1.19
C ALA A 102 25.45 12.17 -1.41
N SER A 103 25.08 13.34 -0.88
CA SER A 103 25.86 14.58 -1.03
C SER A 103 27.27 14.47 -0.44
N LEU A 104 27.41 13.82 0.72
CA LEU A 104 28.69 13.68 1.41
C LEU A 104 29.55 12.55 0.81
N SER A 105 28.94 11.44 0.38
CA SER A 105 29.68 10.31 -0.22
C SER A 105 30.26 10.62 -1.60
N MET A 106 29.59 11.48 -2.38
CA MET A 106 30.03 11.82 -3.75
C MET A 106 31.14 12.88 -3.80
N LEU A 107 31.54 13.48 -2.68
CA LEU A 107 32.51 14.58 -2.63
C LEU A 107 33.80 14.18 -1.91
N SER A 108 34.94 14.23 -2.61
CA SER A 108 36.26 13.96 -2.02
C SER A 108 36.63 14.98 -0.95
N TRP A 109 36.97 14.56 0.28
CA TRP A 109 37.35 15.42 1.43
C TRP A 109 38.47 16.42 1.13
N PRO A 110 38.60 17.52 1.90
CA PRO A 110 39.61 18.51 1.59
C PRO A 110 40.98 17.87 1.74
N LYS A 111 41.84 18.12 0.77
CA LYS A 111 43.20 17.58 0.69
C LYS A 111 44.22 18.71 0.78
N PRO A 112 44.35 19.39 1.94
CA PRO A 112 45.38 20.42 2.08
C PRO A 112 46.78 19.79 1.99
N ALA A 113 47.80 20.55 1.59
CA ALA A 113 49.18 20.05 1.57
C ALA A 113 49.65 19.59 2.96
N THR A 114 49.24 20.31 4.00
CA THR A 114 49.50 19.97 5.39
C THR A 114 48.24 20.22 6.19
N TRP A 115 47.87 19.28 7.06
CA TRP A 115 46.72 19.48 7.94
C TRP A 115 47.03 20.58 8.98
N PRO A 116 46.09 21.47 9.33
CA PRO A 116 46.33 22.52 10.32
C PRO A 116 46.82 22.00 11.67
N SER A 117 47.70 22.78 12.32
CA SER A 117 48.17 22.51 13.67
C SER A 117 47.20 23.02 14.74
N ILE A 118 47.26 22.43 15.92
CA ILE A 118 46.48 22.85 17.09
C ILE A 118 47.07 24.18 17.61
N PRO A 119 46.26 25.23 17.84
CA PRO A 119 46.72 26.46 18.49
C PRO A 119 47.23 26.20 19.92
N PRO A 120 48.30 26.88 20.38
CA PRO A 120 48.94 26.61 21.68
C PRO A 120 48.00 26.77 22.89
N ASP A 121 46.98 27.63 22.82
CA ASP A 121 46.06 27.95 23.93
C ASP A 121 44.70 27.22 23.86
N SER A 122 44.55 26.21 23.01
CA SER A 122 43.24 25.61 22.70
C SER A 122 42.84 24.39 23.55
N SER A 123 43.53 24.14 24.67
CA SER A 123 43.28 22.94 25.51
C SER A 123 41.85 22.88 26.05
N ALA A 124 41.27 24.02 26.44
CA ALA A 124 39.89 24.10 26.91
C ALA A 124 38.87 23.77 25.80
N GLU A 125 39.12 24.25 24.58
CA GLU A 125 38.26 23.99 23.40
C GLU A 125 38.29 22.51 23.01
N VAL A 126 39.48 21.88 23.04
CA VAL A 126 39.64 20.44 22.78
C VAL A 126 38.86 19.63 23.81
N MET A 127 38.95 19.98 25.10
CA MET A 127 38.20 19.29 26.16
C MET A 127 36.68 19.47 26.00
N ALA A 128 36.22 20.65 25.58
CA ALA A 128 34.81 20.89 25.30
C ALA A 128 34.30 20.02 24.14
N LYS A 129 35.02 19.98 23.02
CA LYS A 129 34.67 19.11 21.87
C LYS A 129 34.75 17.63 22.22
N GLU A 130 35.74 17.19 23.00
CA GLU A 130 35.87 15.81 23.46
C GLU A 130 34.68 15.41 24.36
N LYS A 131 34.25 16.30 25.25
CA LYS A 131 33.04 16.11 26.05
C LYS A 131 31.79 15.99 25.17
N THR A 132 31.61 16.84 24.17
CA THR A 132 30.47 16.78 23.25
C THR A 132 30.45 15.46 22.47
N ILE A 133 31.59 14.99 21.98
CA ILE A 133 31.70 13.71 21.26
C ILE A 133 31.34 12.54 22.17
N LEU A 134 31.80 12.52 23.43
CA LEU A 134 31.50 11.46 24.39
C LEU A 134 30.05 11.49 24.89
N GLN A 135 29.44 12.68 24.94
CA GLN A 135 28.06 12.88 25.40
C GLN A 135 27.01 12.77 24.28
N ALA A 136 27.42 12.57 23.02
CA ALA A 136 26.54 12.36 21.89
C ALA A 136 25.77 11.03 22.05
N LYS A 137 24.66 11.06 22.80
CA LYS A 137 23.75 9.92 22.95
C LYS A 137 22.86 9.88 21.70
N ALA A 138 22.82 8.74 21.01
CA ALA A 138 21.86 8.54 19.93
C ALA A 138 20.43 8.69 20.50
N ARG A 139 19.58 9.44 19.79
CA ARG A 139 18.17 9.59 20.16
C ARG A 139 17.48 8.23 20.11
N GLU A 140 16.72 7.92 21.16
CA GLU A 140 15.80 6.77 21.17
C GLU A 140 14.65 7.09 20.20
N LYS A 141 14.57 6.34 19.10
CA LYS A 141 13.51 6.48 18.09
C LYS A 141 12.23 5.80 18.57
N LEU A 142 11.07 6.29 18.12
CA LEU A 142 9.82 5.57 18.28
C LEU A 142 9.96 4.12 17.73
N PHE A 143 9.45 3.15 18.49
CA PHE A 143 9.56 1.70 18.23
C PHE A 143 10.96 1.08 18.38
N ASP A 144 11.91 1.77 19.00
CA ASP A 144 13.29 1.30 19.22
C ASP A 144 13.98 0.84 17.92
N ILE A 145 13.63 1.44 16.79
CA ILE A 145 14.09 1.00 15.47
C ILE A 145 15.61 1.16 15.38
N GLN A 146 16.32 0.04 15.31
CA GLN A 146 17.78 -0.02 15.22
C GLN A 146 18.20 -0.11 13.76
N ARG A 147 18.31 1.04 13.07
CA ARG A 147 18.92 1.07 11.75
C ARG A 147 20.41 1.31 11.84
N LYS A 148 21.17 0.54 11.05
CA LYS A 148 22.58 0.80 10.84
C LYS A 148 22.67 2.22 10.24
N PRO A 149 23.31 3.18 10.92
CA PRO A 149 23.43 4.52 10.37
C PRO A 149 24.13 4.42 9.02
N LEU A 150 23.62 5.15 8.03
CA LEU A 150 24.35 5.37 6.79
C LEU A 150 25.76 5.85 7.17
N PRO A 151 26.82 5.34 6.51
CA PRO A 151 28.19 5.76 6.76
C PRO A 151 28.39 7.20 6.26
N LEU A 152 27.79 8.12 6.99
CA LEU A 152 27.86 9.57 6.82
C LEU A 152 29.16 10.12 7.38
N GLU A 153 29.79 9.34 8.25
CA GLU A 153 31.12 9.67 8.71
C GLU A 153 32.14 9.22 7.68
N PRO A 154 33.02 10.12 7.24
CA PRO A 154 34.27 9.67 6.68
C PRO A 154 35.04 8.96 7.78
N SER A 155 34.96 7.63 7.80
CA SER A 155 36.00 6.78 8.37
C SER A 155 37.40 7.16 7.86
N SER A 156 37.47 7.97 6.80
CA SER A 156 38.66 8.61 6.26
C SER A 156 39.04 9.97 6.87
N LEU A 157 38.22 10.80 7.54
CA LEU A 157 38.67 12.14 7.95
C LEU A 157 39.80 12.08 8.98
N LEU A 158 39.59 11.35 10.07
CA LEU A 158 40.62 11.09 11.09
C LEU A 158 41.86 10.43 10.48
N ARG A 159 41.64 9.49 9.55
CA ARG A 159 42.70 8.73 8.88
C ARG A 159 43.51 9.62 7.94
N GLU A 160 42.85 10.46 7.17
CA GLU A 160 43.41 11.35 6.16
C GLU A 160 44.13 12.54 6.80
N ALA A 161 43.57 13.13 7.85
CA ALA A 161 44.22 14.19 8.62
C ALA A 161 45.54 13.69 9.22
N ASN A 162 45.52 12.52 9.86
CA ASN A 162 46.73 11.91 10.42
C ASN A 162 47.73 11.45 9.35
N ARG A 163 47.25 10.91 8.22
CA ARG A 163 48.11 10.56 7.07
C ARG A 163 48.86 11.79 6.54
N ARG A 164 48.16 12.92 6.34
CA ARG A 164 48.74 14.20 5.88
C ARG A 164 49.74 14.82 6.83
N ARG A 165 49.58 14.58 8.12
CA ARG A 165 50.56 14.97 9.13
C ARG A 165 51.80 14.08 9.09
N ALA A 166 51.61 12.76 8.93
CA ALA A 166 52.68 11.77 8.91
C ALA A 166 53.60 11.87 7.68
N PHE A 167 53.13 12.43 6.56
CA PHE A 167 53.97 12.69 5.37
C PHE A 167 55.19 13.59 5.65
N LEU A 168 55.21 14.33 6.77
CA LEU A 168 56.38 15.10 7.21
C LEU A 168 57.30 14.33 8.17
N SER A 169 56.86 13.20 8.75
CA SER A 169 57.56 12.51 9.84
C SER A 169 58.51 11.41 9.36
N VAL A 170 58.24 10.63 8.30
CA VAL A 170 59.18 9.59 7.82
C VAL A 170 59.04 9.32 6.32
N GLY A 171 60.17 9.28 5.60
CA GLY A 171 60.25 8.91 4.18
C GLY A 171 59.87 7.45 3.91
N ASN A 172 58.58 7.17 3.78
CA ASN A 172 58.07 5.87 3.34
C ASN A 172 57.35 6.01 1.99
N LEU A 173 58.14 5.89 0.92
CA LEU A 173 57.69 5.98 -0.48
C LEU A 173 56.90 4.74 -0.96
N SER A 174 56.58 3.79 -0.07
CA SER A 174 56.04 2.47 -0.44
C SER A 174 54.50 2.37 -0.45
N GLU A 175 53.77 3.40 -0.03
CA GLU A 175 52.28 3.43 -0.05
C GLU A 175 51.72 4.29 -1.20
N LEU A 176 52.50 4.49 -2.27
CA LEU A 176 52.14 5.34 -3.41
C LEU A 176 51.16 4.70 -4.41
N TYR A 177 50.67 3.49 -4.13
CA TYR A 177 49.64 2.81 -4.94
C TYR A 177 48.36 2.65 -4.12
N ASP A 178 47.43 3.58 -4.29
CA ASP A 178 46.01 3.37 -3.97
C ASP A 178 45.48 2.30 -4.96
N SER A 179 45.27 1.07 -4.50
CA SER A 179 44.40 0.12 -5.19
C SER A 179 42.96 0.61 -5.06
N VAL A 180 42.46 1.21 -6.12
CA VAL A 180 41.03 1.37 -6.37
C VAL A 180 40.49 -0.03 -6.64
N ASP A 181 39.73 -0.61 -5.71
CA ASP A 181 38.89 -1.77 -6.04
C ASP A 181 37.49 -1.61 -5.43
N GLY A 182 36.57 -1.26 -6.32
CA GLY A 182 35.19 -1.71 -6.27
C GLY A 182 34.90 -2.47 -7.54
N SER A 183 34.74 -3.79 -7.46
CA SER A 183 33.82 -4.62 -8.27
C SER A 183 34.00 -6.10 -7.90
N GLY A 184 32.92 -6.88 -7.98
CA GLY A 184 32.84 -8.27 -7.52
C GLY A 184 33.30 -9.35 -8.51
N LEU A 185 33.25 -10.58 -7.97
CA LEU A 185 33.28 -11.92 -8.60
C LEU A 185 34.61 -12.44 -9.18
N GLY A 186 35.07 -13.56 -8.61
CA GLY A 186 36.01 -14.48 -9.26
C GLY A 186 36.95 -15.22 -8.30
N ALA A 187 36.69 -16.51 -8.08
CA ALA A 187 37.56 -17.42 -7.32
C ALA A 187 38.96 -17.54 -7.94
N HIS A 188 40.00 -17.67 -7.11
CA HIS A 188 40.93 -18.82 -7.07
C HIS A 188 42.09 -18.53 -6.10
N SER A 189 42.20 -19.40 -5.11
CA SER A 189 43.33 -19.53 -4.19
C SER A 189 44.64 -19.82 -4.92
N LYS A 190 45.74 -19.19 -4.50
CA LYS A 190 47.09 -19.78 -4.52
C LYS A 190 47.99 -19.12 -3.46
N LEU A 191 48.43 -19.93 -2.49
CA LEU A 191 49.60 -19.75 -1.61
C LEU A 191 50.82 -19.33 -2.45
N SER A 192 51.75 -18.48 -1.99
CA SER A 192 52.84 -18.73 -0.99
C SER A 192 53.93 -17.63 -1.16
N PRO A 193 55.04 -17.51 -0.40
CA PRO A 193 55.32 -17.79 1.03
C PRO A 193 56.01 -16.62 1.81
N ASN A 194 55.76 -16.59 3.13
CA ASN A 194 56.70 -16.41 4.26
C ASN A 194 58.10 -15.74 4.09
N LYS A 195 58.35 -14.70 4.93
CA LYS A 195 59.40 -14.54 6.00
C LYS A 195 59.85 -13.06 6.08
N SER A 196 59.49 -12.27 7.11
CA SER A 196 59.88 -12.29 8.53
C SER A 196 60.96 -11.24 8.88
N SER A 197 60.55 -10.14 9.53
CA SER A 197 61.15 -9.64 10.79
C SER A 197 60.24 -8.51 11.30
N SER A 198 59.30 -8.81 12.20
CA SER A 198 59.43 -8.49 13.63
C SER A 198 59.85 -7.04 13.90
N ASN A 199 58.89 -6.20 14.29
CA ASN A 199 59.09 -5.32 15.44
C ASN A 199 57.77 -5.19 16.21
N LEU A 200 57.85 -5.58 17.48
CA LEU A 200 56.78 -5.62 18.46
C LEU A 200 56.16 -4.23 18.64
N MET A 201 54.83 -4.12 18.52
CA MET A 201 54.11 -3.06 19.25
C MET A 201 53.79 -3.59 20.65
N THR A 202 54.60 -3.19 21.62
CA THR A 202 54.30 -3.31 23.04
C THR A 202 53.05 -2.50 23.38
N ARG A 203 51.97 -3.23 23.69
CA ARG A 203 50.85 -2.76 24.52
C ARG A 203 51.37 -2.47 25.92
N THR A 204 51.15 -1.24 26.40
CA THR A 204 51.02 -0.73 27.80
C THR A 204 51.37 0.76 27.75
N MET A 205 50.60 1.74 28.25
CA MET A 205 50.23 1.93 29.65
C MET A 205 49.08 2.93 29.80
N SER A 206 48.17 2.62 30.71
CA SER A 206 47.39 3.57 31.50
C SER A 206 48.25 4.11 32.67
N GLY A 207 48.29 5.43 32.87
CA GLY A 207 48.87 6.09 34.05
C GLY A 207 48.87 7.63 33.90
N PRO A 208 48.58 8.42 34.96
CA PRO A 208 48.36 9.86 34.85
C PRO A 208 49.68 10.63 34.91
N ALA A 209 49.85 11.64 34.05
CA ALA A 209 50.99 12.54 34.13
C ALA A 209 50.57 13.99 33.85
N THR A 210 50.45 14.74 34.94
CA THR A 210 50.66 16.19 35.02
C THR A 210 52.06 16.54 34.52
N SER A 211 52.16 17.49 33.57
CA SER A 211 53.14 18.58 33.48
C SER A 211 53.28 19.03 32.03
N GLU A 212 53.24 20.35 31.87
CA GLU A 212 53.24 21.11 30.62
C GLU A 212 54.54 20.97 29.81
N THR A 213 54.42 21.31 28.52
CA THR A 213 55.41 21.85 27.56
C THR A 213 55.55 20.98 26.31
N SER A 214 55.07 21.52 25.18
CA SER A 214 55.22 21.02 23.80
C SER A 214 54.72 19.59 23.51
N LEU A 215 53.53 19.49 22.90
CA LEU A 215 53.03 18.25 22.30
C LEU A 215 54.03 17.77 21.22
N PRO A 216 54.49 16.50 21.25
CA PRO A 216 55.34 15.96 20.20
C PRO A 216 54.59 15.98 18.87
N VAL A 217 55.21 16.54 17.83
CA VAL A 217 54.68 16.64 16.46
C VAL A 217 54.35 15.25 15.86
N ASP A 218 54.87 14.17 16.46
CA ASP A 218 54.73 12.78 15.98
C ASP A 218 53.53 12.00 16.53
N ARG A 219 52.72 12.57 17.45
CA ARG A 219 51.49 11.88 17.92
C ARG A 219 50.33 12.08 16.93
N PRO A 220 49.58 11.02 16.56
CA PRO A 220 48.35 11.19 15.80
C PRO A 220 47.33 12.02 16.61
N MET A 221 46.73 13.02 15.95
CA MET A 221 45.66 13.84 16.53
C MET A 221 44.42 13.00 16.83
N ARG A 222 43.76 13.32 17.94
CA ARG A 222 42.39 12.90 18.24
C ARG A 222 41.38 13.68 17.41
N LEU A 223 40.16 13.17 17.27
CA LEU A 223 39.10 13.82 16.49
C LEU A 223 38.75 15.22 17.02
N SER A 224 38.72 15.41 18.34
CA SER A 224 38.51 16.73 18.97
C SER A 224 39.61 17.74 18.60
N GLU A 225 40.86 17.29 18.59
CA GLU A 225 42.02 18.09 18.20
C GLU A 225 41.97 18.48 16.71
N ILE A 226 41.50 17.57 15.84
CA ILE A 226 41.27 17.84 14.41
C ILE A 226 40.20 18.91 14.22
N HIS A 227 39.08 18.81 14.93
CA HIS A 227 37.99 19.78 14.84
C HIS A 227 38.44 21.19 15.23
N VAL A 228 39.17 21.31 16.34
CA VAL A 228 39.69 22.61 16.82
C VAL A 228 40.71 23.20 15.85
N ALA A 229 41.64 22.39 15.35
CA ALA A 229 42.63 22.85 14.37
C ALA A 229 41.96 23.29 13.05
N ALA A 230 40.96 22.55 12.59
CA ALA A 230 40.19 22.89 11.40
C ALA A 230 39.38 24.17 11.59
N GLU A 231 38.74 24.36 12.74
CA GLU A 231 37.97 25.56 13.06
C GLU A 231 38.84 26.82 13.03
N HIS A 232 40.02 26.78 13.66
CA HIS A 232 40.91 27.94 13.72
C HIS A 232 41.51 28.28 12.34
N ALA A 233 41.84 27.27 11.53
CA ALA A 233 42.32 27.48 10.16
C ALA A 233 41.22 27.98 9.22
N LEU A 234 39.99 27.52 9.41
CA LEU A 234 38.83 27.98 8.65
C LEU A 234 38.52 29.45 8.94
N LYS A 235 38.59 29.87 10.21
CA LYS A 235 38.45 31.28 10.63
C LYS A 235 39.44 32.22 9.95
N GLN A 236 40.64 31.75 9.61
CA GLN A 236 41.64 32.53 8.86
C GLN A 236 41.35 32.59 7.35
N THR A 237 40.58 31.65 6.82
CA THR A 237 40.28 31.55 5.39
C THR A 237 39.05 32.37 5.00
N ILE A 238 38.06 32.47 5.88
CA ILE A 238 36.81 33.18 5.61
C ILE A 238 37.01 34.69 5.84
N SER A 239 36.68 35.49 4.83
CA SER A 239 36.74 36.96 4.90
C SER A 239 35.38 37.62 5.12
N ASP A 240 34.29 36.91 4.87
CA ASP A 240 32.92 37.42 4.99
C ASP A 240 32.42 37.31 6.44
N PRO A 241 32.09 38.43 7.12
CA PRO A 241 31.63 38.40 8.51
C PRO A 241 30.31 37.65 8.70
N ASP A 242 29.38 37.72 7.75
CA ASP A 242 28.08 37.03 7.85
C ASP A 242 28.25 35.51 7.72
N PHE A 243 29.25 35.08 6.95
CA PHE A 243 29.60 33.66 6.87
C PHE A 243 30.31 33.20 8.16
N MET A 244 31.18 34.04 8.73
CA MET A 244 31.86 33.74 10.00
C MET A 244 30.88 33.56 11.17
N THR A 245 29.86 34.42 11.28
CA THR A 245 28.85 34.30 12.33
C THR A 245 28.09 32.98 12.21
N SER A 246 27.76 32.55 11.00
CA SER A 246 27.07 31.27 10.75
C SER A 246 27.86 30.01 11.16
N LEU A 247 29.16 30.10 11.43
CA LEU A 247 29.98 28.99 11.92
C LEU A 247 30.41 29.17 13.39
N SER A 248 29.96 30.23 14.05
CA SER A 248 30.40 30.58 15.41
C SER A 248 29.72 29.72 16.49
N SER A 249 28.49 29.26 16.27
CA SER A 249 27.78 28.35 17.18
C SER A 249 27.00 27.28 16.39
N PRO A 250 26.64 26.14 17.01
CA PRO A 250 25.83 25.12 16.34
C PRO A 250 24.42 25.63 15.97
N GLU A 251 23.85 26.53 16.78
CA GLU A 251 22.53 27.14 16.51
C GLU A 251 22.57 28.07 15.28
N GLU A 252 23.59 28.92 15.17
CA GLU A 252 23.77 29.80 14.01
C GLU A 252 24.05 28.98 12.73
N PHE A 253 24.81 27.89 12.86
CA PHE A 253 25.01 26.94 11.78
C PHE A 253 23.69 26.32 11.33
N GLU A 254 22.88 25.82 12.26
CA GLU A 254 21.60 25.18 11.96
C GLU A 254 20.62 26.17 11.32
N SER A 255 20.59 27.43 11.79
CA SER A 255 19.82 28.52 11.20
C SER A 255 20.21 28.76 9.74
N ARG A 256 21.52 28.91 9.47
CA ARG A 256 22.03 29.13 8.11
C ARG A 256 21.81 27.91 7.21
N TYR A 257 21.99 26.71 7.76
CA TYR A 257 21.73 25.46 7.04
C TYR A 257 20.26 25.33 6.65
N MET A 258 19.34 25.67 7.57
CA MET A 258 17.90 25.71 7.33
C MET A 258 17.55 26.71 6.23
N GLU A 259 18.15 27.91 6.24
CA GLU A 259 17.93 28.93 5.21
C GLU A 259 18.38 28.43 3.82
N LEU A 260 19.57 27.85 3.72
CA LEU A 260 20.08 27.29 2.46
C LEU A 260 19.22 26.13 1.95
N THR A 261 18.75 25.28 2.85
CA THR A 261 17.91 24.12 2.52
C THR A 261 16.53 24.54 2.05
N LYS A 262 15.89 25.49 2.73
CA LYS A 262 14.62 26.11 2.30
C LYS A 262 14.78 26.83 0.96
N GLY A 263 15.87 27.58 0.79
CA GLY A 263 16.21 28.24 -0.46
C GLY A 263 16.29 27.25 -1.62
N ALA A 264 16.95 26.10 -1.43
CA ALA A 264 16.97 25.04 -2.44
C ALA A 264 15.59 24.43 -2.70
N ALA A 265 14.87 24.05 -1.63
CA ALA A 265 13.57 23.39 -1.72
C ALA A 265 12.52 24.26 -2.44
N ASP A 266 12.36 25.52 -2.03
CA ASP A 266 11.38 26.46 -2.59
C ASP A 266 11.62 26.72 -4.08
N ASN A 267 12.88 26.85 -4.47
CA ASN A 267 13.26 27.03 -5.87
C ASN A 267 12.99 25.75 -6.69
N TYR A 268 13.29 24.56 -6.16
CA TYR A 268 12.95 23.32 -6.85
C TYR A 268 11.44 23.08 -6.98
N HIS A 269 10.64 23.41 -5.96
CA HIS A 269 9.18 23.35 -6.01
C HIS A 269 8.59 24.23 -7.12
N ARG A 270 9.21 25.40 -7.35
CA ARG A 270 8.85 26.31 -8.44
C ARG A 270 9.35 25.87 -9.81
N SER A 271 10.27 24.91 -9.89
CA SER A 271 10.84 24.37 -11.14
C SER A 271 10.11 23.11 -11.63
N TRP A 272 10.67 22.45 -12.66
CA TRP A 272 10.25 21.10 -13.09
C TRP A 272 10.73 19.99 -12.15
N TRP A 273 11.67 20.30 -11.25
CA TRP A 273 12.38 19.33 -10.41
C TRP A 273 11.74 19.20 -9.02
N LYS A 274 10.41 19.13 -8.97
CA LYS A 274 9.65 19.08 -7.70
C LYS A 274 10.08 17.95 -6.76
N ARG A 275 10.47 16.79 -7.31
CA ARG A 275 11.01 15.66 -6.53
C ARG A 275 12.20 16.08 -5.66
N HIS A 276 13.12 16.88 -6.21
CA HIS A 276 14.29 17.38 -5.47
C HIS A 276 13.87 18.31 -4.32
N GLY A 277 12.87 19.15 -4.55
CA GLY A 277 12.31 20.03 -3.51
C GLY A 277 11.66 19.25 -2.37
N VAL A 278 10.79 18.28 -2.69
CA VAL A 278 10.13 17.44 -1.67
C VAL A 278 11.14 16.64 -0.87
N VAL A 279 12.18 16.12 -1.50
CA VAL A 279 13.24 15.37 -0.82
C VAL A 279 13.99 16.25 0.19
N LEU A 280 14.20 17.54 -0.10
CA LEU A 280 14.76 18.50 0.85
C LEU A 280 13.77 18.93 1.96
N ASP A 281 12.46 18.85 1.72
CA ASP A 281 11.45 19.07 2.76
C ASP A 281 11.64 18.08 3.94
N GLY A 282 12.19 16.89 3.70
CA GLY A 282 12.50 15.91 4.77
C GLY A 282 13.56 16.40 5.74
N GLU A 283 14.60 17.10 5.26
CA GLU A 283 15.63 17.66 6.13
C GLU A 283 15.13 18.87 6.91
N ILE A 284 14.31 19.69 6.24
CA ILE A 284 13.59 20.80 6.88
C ILE A 284 12.70 20.24 8.01
N ALA A 285 12.01 19.12 7.75
CA ALA A 285 11.17 18.44 8.74
C ALA A 285 11.98 17.99 9.95
N ALA A 286 13.16 17.42 9.74
CA ALA A 286 14.02 16.96 10.82
C ALA A 286 14.55 18.06 11.74
N ILE A 287 14.90 19.21 11.17
CA ILE A 287 15.27 20.38 11.97
C ILE A 287 14.06 20.86 12.77
N PHE A 288 12.87 20.94 12.16
CA PHE A 288 11.65 21.29 12.91
C PHE A 288 11.35 20.29 14.02
N PHE A 289 11.55 19.00 13.76
CA PHE A 289 11.36 17.92 14.70
C PHE A 289 12.33 18.01 15.89
N LYS A 290 13.61 18.31 15.64
CA LYS A 290 14.63 18.56 16.68
C LYS A 290 14.23 19.73 17.59
N HIS A 291 13.63 20.78 17.02
CA HIS A 291 13.17 21.96 17.77
C HIS A 291 11.80 21.79 18.44
N GLY A 292 11.14 20.63 18.33
CA GLY A 292 9.81 20.40 18.88
C GLY A 292 8.66 21.08 18.11
N ASN A 293 8.93 21.59 16.90
CA ASN A 293 7.90 22.15 16.01
C ASN A 293 7.21 21.02 15.23
N TYR A 294 6.52 20.13 15.95
CA TYR A 294 5.97 18.89 15.39
C TYR A 294 4.90 19.10 14.30
N ASP A 295 4.16 20.20 14.35
CA ASP A 295 3.13 20.52 13.33
C ASP A 295 3.76 20.75 11.95
N LEU A 296 4.81 21.58 11.89
CA LEU A 296 5.53 21.85 10.65
C LEU A 296 6.35 20.65 10.19
N ALA A 297 6.91 19.88 11.14
CA ALA A 297 7.62 18.64 10.84
C ALA A 297 6.68 17.62 10.19
N ALA A 298 5.51 17.37 10.77
CA ALA A 298 4.51 16.44 10.23
C ALA A 298 4.11 16.81 8.80
N LYS A 299 3.77 18.08 8.54
CA LYS A 299 3.39 18.56 7.19
C LYS A 299 4.48 18.32 6.14
N SER A 300 5.75 18.50 6.51
CA SER A 300 6.86 18.26 5.60
C SER A 300 7.13 16.76 5.42
N TYR A 301 7.09 15.97 6.49
CA TYR A 301 7.25 14.52 6.40
C TYR A 301 6.11 13.84 5.62
N GLU A 302 4.87 14.33 5.70
CA GLU A 302 3.74 13.83 4.91
C GLU A 302 4.01 13.95 3.40
N LYS A 303 4.55 15.09 2.95
CA LYS A 303 4.93 15.29 1.54
C LYS A 303 5.98 14.29 1.09
N VAL A 304 7.01 14.08 1.93
CA VAL A 304 8.10 13.14 1.66
C VAL A 304 7.58 11.71 1.61
N CYS A 305 6.79 11.30 2.60
CA CYS A 305 6.20 9.97 2.67
C CYS A 305 5.25 9.70 1.51
N ALA A 306 4.48 10.71 1.07
CA ALA A 306 3.61 10.61 -0.10
C ALA A 306 4.43 10.39 -1.39
N LEU A 307 5.53 11.14 -1.58
CA LEU A 307 6.44 10.93 -2.72
C LEU A 307 7.04 9.51 -2.70
N TYR A 308 7.62 9.09 -1.57
CA TYR A 308 8.26 7.78 -1.46
C TYR A 308 7.27 6.64 -1.63
N SER A 309 6.05 6.78 -1.09
CA SER A 309 4.98 5.79 -1.29
C SER A 309 4.54 5.70 -2.75
N ALA A 310 4.41 6.83 -3.45
CA ALA A 310 3.97 6.87 -4.85
C ALA A 310 5.00 6.29 -5.81
N GLU A 311 6.30 6.44 -5.51
CA GLU A 311 7.40 5.93 -6.33
C GLU A 311 7.85 4.51 -5.94
N GLY A 312 7.27 3.92 -4.88
CA GLY A 312 7.64 2.58 -4.39
C GLY A 312 9.00 2.53 -3.71
N TRP A 313 9.51 3.64 -3.17
CA TRP A 313 10.80 3.70 -2.49
C TRP A 313 10.67 3.27 -1.02
N GLU A 314 10.42 1.97 -0.81
CA GLU A 314 10.07 1.43 0.51
C GLU A 314 11.17 1.59 1.55
N GLU A 315 12.45 1.40 1.20
CA GLU A 315 13.57 1.58 2.14
C GLU A 315 13.62 3.01 2.72
N LEU A 316 13.50 4.02 1.84
CA LEU A 316 13.52 5.44 2.22
C LEU A 316 12.27 5.82 3.01
N LEU A 317 11.10 5.28 2.61
CA LEU A 317 9.87 5.46 3.36
C LEU A 317 9.99 4.89 4.77
N ALA A 318 10.60 3.72 4.89
CA ALA A 318 10.79 3.04 6.15
C ALA A 318 11.74 3.80 7.10
N ASP A 319 12.61 4.68 6.58
CA ASP A 319 13.47 5.57 7.37
C ASP A 319 12.69 6.77 7.94
N VAL A 320 11.81 7.37 7.14
CA VAL A 320 11.16 8.66 7.43
C VAL A 320 9.78 8.50 8.09
N LEU A 321 9.04 7.46 7.72
CA LEU A 321 7.68 7.21 8.23
C LEU A 321 7.60 7.06 9.76
N PRO A 322 8.58 6.44 10.46
CA PRO A 322 8.59 6.42 11.91
C PRO A 322 8.63 7.82 12.55
N ASP A 323 9.39 8.75 11.97
CA ASP A 323 9.51 10.13 12.48
C ASP A 323 8.19 10.91 12.27
N LEU A 324 7.51 10.68 11.14
CA LEU A 324 6.14 11.17 10.92
C LEU A 324 5.15 10.60 11.95
N ALA A 325 5.20 9.29 12.17
CA ALA A 325 4.32 8.62 13.14
C ALA A 325 4.53 9.16 14.56
N GLU A 326 5.78 9.47 14.94
CA GLU A 326 6.11 10.11 16.21
C GLU A 326 5.52 11.53 16.30
N CYS A 327 5.63 12.33 15.24
CA CYS A 327 5.00 13.65 15.20
C CYS A 327 3.48 13.56 15.41
N GLN A 328 2.80 12.67 14.69
CA GLN A 328 1.35 12.48 14.77
C GLN A 328 0.93 12.01 16.17
N LYS A 329 1.70 11.11 16.79
CA LYS A 329 1.47 10.67 18.17
C LYS A 329 1.57 11.82 19.17
N ILE A 330 2.58 12.70 19.04
CA ILE A 330 2.76 13.86 19.92
C ILE A 330 1.64 14.90 19.71
N LEU A 331 1.23 15.12 18.46
CA LEU A 331 0.13 16.03 18.09
C LEU A 331 -1.26 15.48 18.44
N LYS A 332 -1.36 14.23 18.90
CA LYS A 332 -2.61 13.50 19.18
C LYS A 332 -3.52 13.36 17.95
N ASP A 333 -2.92 13.28 16.76
CA ASP A 333 -3.62 12.88 15.54
C ASP A 333 -3.70 11.36 15.48
N GLU A 334 -4.73 10.79 16.13
CA GLU A 334 -4.93 9.34 16.22
C GLU A 334 -5.16 8.70 14.83
N ALA A 335 -5.86 9.40 13.93
CA ALA A 335 -6.18 8.87 12.61
C ALA A 335 -4.95 8.83 11.69
N GLY A 336 -4.17 9.91 11.67
CA GLY A 336 -2.89 9.96 10.95
C GLY A 336 -1.90 8.93 11.51
N TYR A 337 -1.78 8.84 12.84
CA TYR A 337 -0.88 7.88 13.48
C TYR A 337 -1.27 6.42 13.18
N LEU A 338 -2.56 6.09 13.21
CA LEU A 338 -3.06 4.77 12.81
C LEU A 338 -2.73 4.46 11.35
N ALA A 339 -2.94 5.42 10.44
CA ALA A 339 -2.60 5.26 9.02
C ALA A 339 -1.10 5.00 8.82
N SER A 340 -0.23 5.72 9.54
CA SER A 340 1.21 5.52 9.51
C SER A 340 1.63 4.15 10.05
N CYS A 341 1.02 3.67 11.14
CA CYS A 341 1.31 2.35 11.70
C CYS A 341 0.87 1.21 10.77
N VAL A 342 -0.31 1.32 10.16
CA VAL A 342 -0.77 0.37 9.13
C VAL A 342 0.15 0.41 7.91
N LYS A 343 0.57 1.60 7.48
CA LYS A 343 1.51 1.74 6.36
C LYS A 343 2.86 1.10 6.68
N LEU A 344 3.38 1.21 7.90
CA LEU A 344 4.61 0.53 8.34
C LEU A 344 4.49 -1.00 8.26
N LEU A 345 3.34 -1.57 8.66
CA LEU A 345 3.06 -3.01 8.53
C LEU A 345 2.96 -3.47 7.07
N SER A 346 2.44 -2.59 6.22
CA SER A 346 2.24 -2.78 4.78
C SER A 346 3.54 -2.77 3.95
N LEU A 347 4.68 -2.37 4.51
CA LEU A 347 5.99 -2.41 3.85
C LEU A 347 6.56 -3.82 3.83
N GLU A 348 7.54 -4.05 2.95
CA GLU A 348 8.23 -5.32 2.80
C GLU A 348 8.69 -5.90 4.15
N SER A 349 8.44 -7.19 4.35
CA SER A 349 8.71 -7.88 5.62
C SER A 349 10.18 -7.93 6.02
N SER A 350 11.11 -7.76 5.07
CA SER A 350 12.56 -7.78 5.27
C SER A 350 13.10 -6.48 5.89
N LEU A 351 12.37 -5.36 5.79
CA LEU A 351 12.84 -4.03 6.22
C LEU A 351 12.81 -3.81 7.73
N PHE A 352 12.05 -4.64 8.45
CA PHE A 352 11.88 -4.54 9.89
C PHE A 352 12.02 -5.92 10.53
N SER A 353 12.59 -5.96 11.73
CA SER A 353 12.62 -7.16 12.56
C SER A 353 11.20 -7.58 12.97
N SER A 354 11.04 -8.87 13.29
CA SER A 354 9.75 -9.39 13.78
C SER A 354 9.25 -8.63 15.01
N LYS A 355 10.15 -8.22 15.93
CA LYS A 355 9.79 -7.46 17.13
C LYS A 355 9.23 -6.07 16.81
N GLU A 356 9.85 -5.35 15.85
CA GLU A 356 9.36 -4.04 15.42
C GLU A 356 7.98 -4.17 14.76
N ARG A 357 7.80 -5.16 13.88
CA ARG A 357 6.49 -5.43 13.24
C ARG A 357 5.41 -5.75 14.28
N GLN A 358 5.73 -6.56 15.29
CA GLN A 358 4.81 -6.88 16.39
C GLN A 358 4.44 -5.63 17.21
N ALA A 359 5.39 -4.72 17.42
CA ALA A 359 5.12 -3.44 18.07
C ALA A 359 4.16 -2.56 17.24
N PHE A 360 4.34 -2.51 15.91
CA PHE A 360 3.42 -1.79 15.01
C PHE A 360 2.00 -2.39 15.08
N GLN A 361 1.86 -3.72 15.02
CA GLN A 361 0.57 -4.39 15.13
C GLN A 361 -0.10 -4.12 16.49
N SER A 362 0.66 -4.18 17.58
CA SER A 362 0.16 -3.90 18.92
C SER A 362 -0.40 -2.48 19.04
N GLU A 363 0.29 -1.49 18.46
CA GLU A 363 -0.21 -0.11 18.41
C GLU A 363 -1.45 0.03 17.52
N VAL A 364 -1.51 -0.63 16.36
CA VAL A 364 -2.71 -0.63 15.51
C VAL A 364 -3.91 -1.19 16.26
N VAL A 365 -3.77 -2.33 16.95
CA VAL A 365 -4.84 -2.93 17.74
C VAL A 365 -5.24 -2.01 18.90
N ARG A 366 -4.28 -1.40 19.61
CA ARG A 366 -4.54 -0.48 20.71
C ARG A 366 -5.32 0.77 20.25
N LEU A 367 -4.93 1.36 19.13
CA LEU A 367 -5.59 2.53 18.54
C LEU A 367 -6.96 2.18 17.97
N ALA A 368 -7.07 1.04 17.28
CA ALA A 368 -8.34 0.58 16.73
C ALA A 368 -9.42 0.45 17.82
N HIS A 369 -9.07 0.01 19.02
CA HIS A 369 -10.00 -0.12 20.14
C HIS A 369 -10.08 1.13 21.04
N SER A 370 -9.47 2.26 20.65
CA SER A 370 -9.52 3.50 21.43
C SER A 370 -10.83 4.28 21.25
N GLU A 371 -10.98 5.39 21.98
CA GLU A 371 -12.15 6.27 21.91
C GLU A 371 -12.22 7.18 20.65
N MET A 372 -11.69 6.76 19.49
CA MET A 372 -11.81 7.54 18.23
C MET A 372 -13.29 7.87 17.89
N ARG A 373 -13.56 9.06 17.37
CA ARG A 373 -14.96 9.49 17.11
C ARG A 373 -15.61 8.78 15.93
N HIS A 374 -14.82 8.53 14.89
CA HIS A 374 -15.28 7.96 13.63
C HIS A 374 -14.37 6.82 13.21
N PRO A 375 -14.92 5.78 12.55
CA PRO A 375 -14.09 4.76 11.94
C PRO A 375 -13.16 5.37 10.90
N VAL A 376 -11.89 4.96 10.88
CA VAL A 376 -10.90 5.40 9.89
C VAL A 376 -10.87 4.39 8.76
N PRO A 377 -11.30 4.73 7.53
CA PRO A 377 -11.21 3.85 6.38
C PRO A 377 -9.78 3.83 5.84
N LEU A 378 -9.13 2.68 5.81
CA LEU A 378 -7.81 2.49 5.23
C LEU A 378 -7.79 1.42 4.14
N ASP A 379 -6.98 1.65 3.11
CA ASP A 379 -6.64 0.62 2.14
C ASP A 379 -5.51 -0.25 2.71
N VAL A 380 -5.76 -1.55 2.83
CA VAL A 380 -4.82 -2.56 3.35
C VAL A 380 -4.48 -3.60 2.31
N SER A 381 -4.64 -3.30 1.02
CA SER A 381 -4.44 -4.27 -0.07
C SER A 381 -3.04 -4.91 -0.09
N SER A 382 -2.01 -4.25 0.45
CA SER A 382 -0.67 -4.85 0.59
C SER A 382 -0.51 -5.73 1.84
N LEU A 383 -1.38 -5.58 2.84
CA LEU A 383 -1.32 -6.31 4.11
C LEU A 383 -2.32 -7.48 4.17
N ILE A 384 -3.48 -7.34 3.53
CA ILE A 384 -4.47 -8.40 3.38
C ILE A 384 -4.76 -8.56 1.90
N THR A 385 -4.44 -9.72 1.33
CA THR A 385 -4.83 -10.08 -0.04
C THR A 385 -5.83 -11.22 -0.01
N PHE A 386 -6.62 -11.38 -1.07
CA PHE A 386 -7.61 -12.44 -1.14
C PHE A 386 -7.85 -12.88 -2.58
N ALA A 387 -8.19 -14.16 -2.73
CA ALA A 387 -8.45 -14.79 -4.02
C ALA A 387 -9.51 -15.89 -3.89
N GLY A 388 -10.22 -16.12 -4.99
CA GLY A 388 -11.15 -17.23 -5.10
C GLY A 388 -10.40 -18.56 -5.11
N ASN A 389 -11.08 -19.64 -4.74
CA ASN A 389 -10.49 -20.96 -4.92
C ASN A 389 -10.20 -21.22 -6.41
N PRO A 390 -9.10 -21.92 -6.75
CA PRO A 390 -8.74 -22.24 -8.14
C PRO A 390 -9.70 -23.26 -8.80
N ALA A 391 -10.72 -23.71 -8.08
CA ALA A 391 -11.78 -24.60 -8.55
C ALA A 391 -12.65 -23.91 -9.61
N PRO A 392 -13.42 -24.67 -10.42
CA PRO A 392 -14.43 -24.09 -11.29
C PRO A 392 -15.39 -23.17 -10.49
N PRO A 393 -15.97 -22.13 -11.14
CA PRO A 393 -16.88 -21.21 -10.48
C PRO A 393 -18.01 -21.96 -9.80
N LEU A 394 -18.42 -21.52 -8.61
CA LEU A 394 -19.60 -22.06 -7.94
C LEU A 394 -20.81 -21.83 -8.85
N GLU A 395 -21.55 -22.88 -9.20
CA GLU A 395 -22.75 -22.75 -10.01
C GLU A 395 -24.00 -22.78 -9.12
N LEU A 396 -24.77 -21.69 -9.15
CA LEU A 396 -26.07 -21.58 -8.47
C LEU A 396 -27.16 -21.32 -9.52
N CYS A 397 -28.42 -21.60 -9.19
CA CYS A 397 -29.56 -21.09 -9.97
C CYS A 397 -30.13 -19.84 -9.29
N ASP A 398 -30.89 -19.06 -10.06
CA ASP A 398 -31.66 -17.92 -9.52
C ASP A 398 -32.51 -18.37 -8.32
N GLY A 399 -32.46 -17.62 -7.22
CA GLY A 399 -33.17 -17.96 -5.99
C GLY A 399 -32.44 -18.89 -5.01
N ASP A 400 -31.41 -19.64 -5.44
CA ASP A 400 -30.72 -20.59 -4.57
C ASP A 400 -29.69 -19.88 -3.65
N PRO A 401 -29.69 -20.14 -2.32
CA PRO A 401 -28.58 -19.75 -1.46
C PRO A 401 -27.36 -20.65 -1.71
N GLY A 402 -26.17 -20.16 -1.39
CA GLY A 402 -24.95 -20.93 -1.54
C GLY A 402 -23.87 -20.52 -0.56
N THR A 403 -22.73 -21.20 -0.61
CA THR A 403 -21.62 -20.94 0.29
C THR A 403 -20.34 -20.82 -0.51
N LEU A 404 -19.65 -19.68 -0.40
CA LEU A 404 -18.42 -19.39 -1.11
C LEU A 404 -17.22 -19.41 -0.18
N SER A 405 -16.22 -20.24 -0.51
CA SER A 405 -14.94 -20.24 0.19
C SER A 405 -13.92 -19.36 -0.55
N VAL A 406 -13.28 -18.45 0.19
CA VAL A 406 -12.28 -17.50 -0.31
C VAL A 406 -11.01 -17.66 0.52
N ALA A 407 -9.87 -17.72 -0.16
CA ALA A 407 -8.57 -17.70 0.50
C ALA A 407 -8.19 -16.25 0.80
N VAL A 408 -7.80 -15.97 2.04
CA VAL A 408 -7.37 -14.65 2.52
C VAL A 408 -5.98 -14.78 3.11
N TRP A 409 -5.03 -14.01 2.62
CA TRP A 409 -3.67 -13.96 3.13
C TRP A 409 -3.48 -12.75 4.03
N SER A 410 -2.99 -13.00 5.24
CA SER A 410 -2.70 -12.00 6.26
C SER A 410 -1.19 -11.78 6.33
N GLY A 411 -0.75 -10.55 6.10
CA GLY A 411 0.64 -10.09 6.26
C GLY A 411 0.95 -9.55 7.68
N PHE A 412 0.01 -9.68 8.61
CA PHE A 412 0.23 -9.35 10.02
C PHE A 412 1.25 -10.32 10.65
N PRO A 413 2.16 -9.85 11.52
CA PRO A 413 3.12 -10.72 12.19
C PRO A 413 2.47 -11.69 13.18
N ASP A 414 1.40 -11.29 13.87
CA ASP A 414 0.67 -12.14 14.83
C ASP A 414 -0.82 -12.23 14.45
N ASP A 415 -1.54 -13.15 15.11
CA ASP A 415 -2.98 -13.34 14.95
C ASP A 415 -3.76 -12.03 15.18
N ILE A 416 -4.73 -11.75 14.30
CA ILE A 416 -5.56 -10.55 14.39
C ILE A 416 -7.05 -10.90 14.42
N THR A 417 -7.75 -10.38 15.43
CA THR A 417 -9.20 -10.58 15.57
C THR A 417 -9.96 -9.51 14.82
N LEU A 418 -10.84 -9.92 13.92
CA LEU A 418 -11.76 -9.08 13.16
C LEU A 418 -13.14 -9.13 13.79
N GLU A 419 -13.78 -7.97 13.95
CA GLU A 419 -15.17 -7.86 14.42
C GLU A 419 -16.17 -8.16 13.31
N SER A 420 -15.85 -7.75 12.09
CA SER A 420 -16.64 -8.08 10.90
C SER A 420 -15.76 -8.22 9.67
N LEU A 421 -16.19 -9.08 8.76
CA LEU A 421 -15.56 -9.24 7.46
C LEU A 421 -16.65 -9.43 6.40
N SER A 422 -16.57 -8.66 5.33
CA SER A 422 -17.55 -8.69 4.25
C SER A 422 -16.88 -8.62 2.89
N LEU A 423 -17.39 -9.41 1.97
CA LEU A 423 -16.91 -9.58 0.62
C LEU A 423 -17.94 -9.01 -0.35
N ARG A 424 -17.51 -8.12 -1.24
CA ARG A 424 -18.32 -7.58 -2.32
C ARG A 424 -18.10 -8.41 -3.58
N LEU A 425 -19.19 -8.89 -4.18
CA LEU A 425 -19.19 -9.49 -5.51
C LEU A 425 -19.60 -8.45 -6.55
N SER A 426 -18.95 -8.47 -7.71
CA SER A 426 -19.24 -7.58 -8.85
C SER A 426 -19.70 -8.41 -10.04
N ALA A 427 -20.78 -8.02 -10.70
CA ALA A 427 -21.26 -8.70 -11.91
C ALA A 427 -20.35 -8.39 -13.11
N PHE A 428 -20.00 -9.41 -13.89
CA PHE A 428 -19.06 -9.34 -15.01
C PHE A 428 -19.66 -8.69 -16.28
N SER A 429 -20.98 -8.59 -16.41
CA SER A 429 -21.61 -8.22 -17.70
C SER A 429 -22.96 -7.48 -17.64
N SER A 430 -23.39 -6.96 -16.49
CA SER A 430 -24.62 -6.15 -16.40
C SER A 430 -24.30 -4.78 -15.81
N ALA A 431 -24.67 -3.71 -16.53
CA ALA A 431 -24.66 -2.32 -16.05
C ALA A 431 -25.66 -2.06 -14.89
N ASP A 432 -26.32 -3.10 -14.40
CA ASP A 432 -27.21 -3.07 -13.26
C ASP A 432 -26.37 -3.40 -12.01
N GLU A 433 -25.98 -2.36 -11.26
CA GLU A 433 -25.21 -2.42 -10.02
C GLU A 433 -26.02 -3.12 -8.91
N GLY A 434 -26.11 -4.44 -8.96
CA GLY A 434 -26.51 -5.27 -7.83
C GLY A 434 -25.36 -5.40 -6.81
N LEU A 435 -24.90 -4.29 -6.24
CA LEU A 435 -23.85 -4.23 -5.21
C LEU A 435 -24.35 -4.84 -3.89
N LYS A 436 -24.44 -6.17 -3.79
CA LYS A 436 -24.71 -6.84 -2.50
C LYS A 436 -23.39 -7.28 -1.88
N ALA A 437 -23.00 -6.60 -0.80
CA ALA A 437 -21.93 -7.05 0.07
C ALA A 437 -22.41 -8.28 0.86
N ILE A 438 -21.69 -9.38 0.73
CA ILE A 438 -21.90 -10.60 1.50
C ILE A 438 -21.11 -10.47 2.79
N ARG A 439 -21.76 -10.65 3.95
CA ARG A 439 -21.12 -10.48 5.25
C ARG A 439 -20.90 -11.84 5.90
N SER A 440 -19.72 -12.03 6.48
CA SER A 440 -19.50 -13.01 7.53
C SER A 440 -19.77 -12.30 8.86
N THR A 441 -20.75 -12.81 9.63
CA THR A 441 -21.23 -12.16 10.86
C THR A 441 -20.46 -12.55 12.11
N ASP A 442 -19.62 -13.57 12.06
CA ASP A 442 -18.86 -14.01 13.23
C ASP A 442 -17.53 -13.27 13.33
N ALA A 443 -17.12 -12.94 14.56
CA ALA A 443 -15.76 -12.51 14.81
C ALA A 443 -14.78 -13.61 14.35
N ARG A 444 -13.76 -13.23 13.57
CA ARG A 444 -12.79 -14.19 13.01
C ARG A 444 -11.38 -13.80 13.40
N VAL A 445 -10.58 -14.79 13.75
CA VAL A 445 -9.14 -14.63 13.94
C VAL A 445 -8.45 -14.97 12.63
N LEU A 446 -7.72 -14.01 12.05
CA LEU A 446 -6.82 -14.26 10.93
C LEU A 446 -5.45 -14.63 11.48
N VAL A 447 -4.98 -15.82 11.12
CA VAL A 447 -3.61 -16.28 11.41
C VAL A 447 -2.65 -15.70 10.36
N PRO A 448 -1.39 -15.38 10.68
CA PRO A 448 -0.40 -15.00 9.68
C PRO A 448 -0.31 -15.99 8.51
N GLY A 449 -0.25 -15.47 7.29
CA GLY A 449 -0.29 -16.28 6.07
C GLY A 449 -1.70 -16.62 5.61
N ARG A 450 -1.90 -17.84 5.07
CA ARG A 450 -3.13 -18.22 4.35
C ARG A 450 -4.24 -18.69 5.29
N ASN A 451 -5.41 -18.07 5.16
CA ASN A 451 -6.66 -18.41 5.83
C ASN A 451 -7.72 -18.80 4.79
N ILE A 452 -8.65 -19.69 5.15
CA ILE A 452 -9.81 -20.04 4.31
C ILE A 452 -11.06 -19.56 5.03
N ILE A 453 -11.80 -18.66 4.39
CA ILE A 453 -13.00 -18.04 4.96
C ILE A 453 -14.20 -18.37 4.09
N THR A 454 -15.27 -18.77 4.75
CA THR A 454 -16.50 -19.20 4.11
C THR A 454 -17.57 -18.13 4.30
N PHE A 455 -18.19 -17.70 3.19
CA PHE A 455 -19.22 -16.67 3.13
C PHE A 455 -20.54 -17.25 2.62
N ASP A 456 -21.63 -16.97 3.33
CA ASP A 456 -22.97 -17.38 2.91
C ASP A 456 -23.53 -16.42 1.87
N ILE A 457 -23.74 -16.91 0.66
CA ILE A 457 -24.28 -16.17 -0.47
C ILE A 457 -25.83 -16.19 -0.37
N PRO A 458 -26.48 -15.03 -0.16
CA PRO A 458 -27.93 -14.94 -0.28
C PRO A 458 -28.36 -15.07 -1.76
N PRO A 459 -29.63 -15.37 -2.06
CA PRO A 459 -30.13 -15.50 -3.43
C PRO A 459 -29.69 -14.34 -4.34
N GLN A 460 -29.03 -14.68 -5.46
CA GLN A 460 -28.46 -13.74 -6.42
C GLN A 460 -29.20 -13.80 -7.75
N LYS A 461 -29.20 -12.69 -8.50
CA LYS A 461 -29.75 -12.63 -9.86
C LYS A 461 -28.89 -13.46 -10.84
N PRO A 462 -29.43 -13.91 -11.98
CA PRO A 462 -28.65 -14.59 -13.02
C PRO A 462 -27.51 -13.72 -13.54
N GLY A 463 -26.30 -14.29 -13.61
CA GLY A 463 -25.10 -13.56 -14.01
C GLY A 463 -23.80 -14.26 -13.63
N SER A 464 -22.68 -13.76 -14.15
CA SER A 464 -21.34 -14.19 -13.72
C SER A 464 -20.77 -13.14 -12.77
N TYR A 465 -20.29 -13.56 -11.61
CA TYR A 465 -19.82 -12.69 -10.54
C TYR A 465 -18.33 -12.92 -10.26
N VAL A 466 -17.60 -11.82 -10.08
CA VAL A 466 -16.18 -11.79 -9.70
C VAL A 466 -16.02 -11.21 -8.30
N LEU A 467 -14.89 -11.51 -7.66
CA LEU A 467 -14.53 -10.89 -6.39
C LEU A 467 -14.20 -9.41 -6.61
N GLY A 468 -14.88 -8.53 -5.89
CA GLY A 468 -14.70 -7.08 -6.02
C GLY A 468 -13.77 -6.50 -4.96
N ALA A 469 -14.23 -6.47 -3.71
CA ALA A 469 -13.44 -5.92 -2.59
C ALA A 469 -13.76 -6.67 -1.29
N LEU A 470 -12.73 -6.89 -0.48
CA LEU A 470 -12.86 -7.37 0.89
C LEU A 470 -12.86 -6.15 1.81
N THR A 471 -13.83 -6.07 2.71
CA THR A 471 -13.92 -4.98 3.70
C THR A 471 -14.11 -5.59 5.07
N GLY A 472 -13.43 -5.06 6.08
CA GLY A 472 -13.57 -5.56 7.44
C GLY A 472 -13.36 -4.47 8.48
N GLN A 473 -13.59 -4.85 9.73
CA GLN A 473 -13.55 -3.95 10.86
C GLN A 473 -12.76 -4.56 12.02
N ILE A 474 -11.86 -3.77 12.60
CA ILE A 474 -11.14 -4.05 13.84
C ILE A 474 -11.41 -2.83 14.72
N GLY A 475 -12.26 -2.92 15.74
CA GLY A 475 -12.71 -1.76 16.50
C GLY A 475 -13.20 -0.62 15.59
N LYS A 476 -12.48 0.50 15.60
CA LYS A 476 -12.74 1.70 14.79
C LYS A 476 -11.85 1.81 13.55
N LEU A 477 -11.02 0.81 13.28
CA LEU A 477 -10.35 0.68 11.99
C LEU A 477 -11.29 -0.03 11.02
N SER A 478 -11.71 0.67 9.96
CA SER A 478 -12.37 0.04 8.81
C SER A 478 -11.31 -0.15 7.74
N PHE A 479 -11.17 -1.36 7.22
CA PHE A 479 -10.21 -1.60 6.14
C PHE A 479 -10.90 -2.08 4.88
N ARG A 480 -10.28 -1.78 3.74
CA ARG A 480 -10.65 -2.25 2.42
C ARG A 480 -9.43 -2.86 1.75
N SER A 481 -9.60 -4.02 1.15
CA SER A 481 -8.62 -4.67 0.30
C SER A 481 -9.25 -4.91 -1.07
N HIS A 482 -8.47 -4.62 -2.11
CA HIS A 482 -8.82 -4.90 -3.50
C HIS A 482 -8.26 -6.27 -3.89
N GLY A 483 -9.07 -7.08 -4.59
CA GLY A 483 -8.69 -8.45 -4.92
C GLY A 483 -7.52 -8.49 -5.92
N PHE A 484 -6.54 -9.37 -5.66
CA PHE A 484 -5.45 -9.66 -6.57
C PHE A 484 -5.51 -11.13 -6.98
N SER A 485 -5.53 -11.42 -8.28
CA SER A 485 -5.53 -12.81 -8.79
C SER A 485 -4.09 -13.33 -8.93
N GLN A 486 -3.54 -13.90 -7.86
CA GLN A 486 -2.24 -14.57 -7.90
C GLN A 486 -2.40 -16.04 -8.31
N ASP A 487 -2.75 -16.30 -9.57
CA ASP A 487 -2.64 -17.64 -10.16
C ASP A 487 -1.35 -17.72 -10.98
N GLY A 488 -0.26 -18.15 -10.34
CA GLY A 488 1.04 -18.45 -10.93
C GLY A 488 1.80 -19.43 -10.02
N PRO A 489 2.67 -20.29 -10.56
CA PRO A 489 3.42 -21.28 -9.77
C PRO A 489 4.31 -20.59 -8.73
N VAL A 490 4.54 -21.30 -7.62
CA VAL A 490 5.11 -20.80 -6.35
C VAL A 490 6.55 -20.24 -6.44
N ASP A 491 7.22 -20.30 -7.60
CA ASP A 491 8.68 -20.08 -7.69
C ASP A 491 9.13 -18.94 -8.64
N THR A 492 8.30 -17.95 -8.96
CA THR A 492 8.77 -16.79 -9.74
C THR A 492 8.32 -15.45 -9.16
N ASP A 493 9.28 -14.78 -8.51
CA ASP A 493 9.31 -13.35 -8.17
C ASP A 493 9.33 -12.47 -9.43
N GLU A 494 8.28 -12.54 -10.26
CA GLU A 494 8.01 -11.51 -11.26
C GLU A 494 6.84 -10.65 -10.79
N PHE A 495 7.18 -9.64 -9.97
CA PHE A 495 6.40 -8.42 -9.91
C PHE A 495 6.43 -7.77 -11.29
N MET A 496 5.29 -7.79 -11.99
CA MET A 496 4.79 -6.70 -12.84
C MET A 496 3.32 -6.93 -13.17
N SER A 497 2.55 -5.86 -12.98
CA SER A 497 1.12 -5.73 -13.23
C SER A 497 0.70 -6.23 -14.60
N PHE A 498 -0.24 -7.17 -14.65
CA PHE A 498 -1.21 -7.28 -15.74
C PHE A 498 -2.54 -7.74 -15.16
N GLU A 499 -3.60 -6.99 -15.43
CA GLU A 499 -4.99 -7.42 -15.30
C GLU A 499 -5.16 -8.76 -16.03
N LYS A 500 -4.94 -9.86 -15.31
CA LYS A 500 -5.42 -11.16 -15.75
C LYS A 500 -6.95 -11.08 -15.80
N PRO A 501 -7.61 -11.73 -16.77
CA PRO A 501 -9.06 -11.71 -16.82
C PRO A 501 -9.60 -12.25 -15.50
N THR A 502 -10.31 -11.39 -14.75
CA THR A 502 -10.97 -11.76 -13.50
C THR A 502 -11.88 -12.95 -13.78
N ARG A 503 -11.47 -14.14 -13.31
CA ARG A 503 -12.26 -15.35 -13.47
C ARG A 503 -13.52 -15.22 -12.63
N PRO A 504 -14.70 -15.57 -13.17
CA PRO A 504 -15.91 -15.61 -12.36
C PRO A 504 -15.72 -16.64 -11.25
N VAL A 505 -16.08 -16.27 -10.04
CA VAL A 505 -16.01 -17.16 -8.87
C VAL A 505 -17.40 -17.74 -8.55
N LEU A 506 -18.45 -17.07 -9.02
CA LEU A 506 -19.84 -17.50 -8.92
C LEU A 506 -20.53 -17.31 -10.28
N LYS A 507 -21.26 -18.33 -10.73
CA LYS A 507 -22.09 -18.30 -11.93
C LYS A 507 -23.52 -18.66 -11.56
N VAL A 508 -24.41 -17.69 -11.66
CA VAL A 508 -25.83 -17.87 -11.41
C VAL A 508 -26.53 -18.10 -12.75
N ARG A 509 -27.06 -19.30 -12.95
CA ARG A 509 -27.82 -19.68 -14.14
C ARG A 509 -29.21 -19.04 -14.10
N LYS A 510 -29.82 -18.91 -15.29
CA LYS A 510 -31.23 -18.50 -15.42
C LYS A 510 -32.12 -19.43 -14.57
N PRO A 511 -33.33 -18.97 -14.18
CA PRO A 511 -34.30 -19.80 -13.48
C PRO A 511 -34.44 -21.15 -14.21
N ARG A 512 -34.23 -22.24 -13.47
CA ARG A 512 -34.56 -23.58 -13.98
C ARG A 512 -36.04 -23.81 -13.75
N ALA A 513 -36.68 -24.53 -14.66
CA ALA A 513 -38.04 -25.01 -14.38
C ALA A 513 -37.98 -25.89 -13.13
N LEU A 514 -38.68 -25.50 -12.08
CA LEU A 514 -38.82 -26.28 -10.84
C LEU A 514 -39.90 -27.36 -10.98
N VAL A 515 -40.75 -27.21 -12.00
CA VAL A 515 -41.94 -28.01 -12.25
C VAL A 515 -42.10 -28.24 -13.75
N ASP A 516 -42.40 -29.47 -14.14
CA ASP A 516 -42.92 -29.83 -15.46
C ASP A 516 -44.45 -29.90 -15.41
N ILE A 517 -45.13 -29.24 -16.34
CA ILE A 517 -46.59 -29.14 -16.37
C ILE A 517 -47.11 -29.71 -17.68
N THR A 518 -47.96 -30.74 -17.59
CA THR A 518 -48.62 -31.35 -18.75
C THR A 518 -50.15 -31.37 -18.57
N PRO A 519 -50.94 -31.13 -19.62
CA PRO A 519 -52.40 -31.20 -19.51
C PRO A 519 -52.85 -32.65 -19.34
N ALA A 520 -53.72 -32.92 -18.37
CA ALA A 520 -54.27 -34.26 -18.15
C ALA A 520 -55.43 -34.60 -19.09
N VAL A 521 -56.18 -33.59 -19.56
CA VAL A 521 -57.35 -33.76 -20.45
C VAL A 521 -57.40 -32.60 -21.45
N SER A 522 -57.48 -32.91 -22.75
CA SER A 522 -57.73 -31.93 -23.81
C SER A 522 -59.06 -32.22 -24.51
N SER A 523 -60.18 -31.84 -23.89
CA SER A 523 -61.47 -31.72 -24.58
C SER A 523 -61.77 -30.25 -24.87
N ALA A 524 -62.42 -29.96 -26.00
CA ALA A 524 -62.75 -28.60 -26.41
C ALA A 524 -63.65 -27.92 -25.37
N LEU A 525 -63.27 -26.70 -24.96
CA LEU A 525 -64.03 -25.95 -23.95
C LEU A 525 -65.34 -25.43 -24.53
N LEU A 526 -66.46 -25.69 -23.85
CA LEU A 526 -67.75 -25.07 -24.15
C LEU A 526 -67.79 -23.61 -23.66
N MET A 527 -68.36 -22.72 -24.48
CA MET A 527 -68.42 -21.30 -24.17
C MET A 527 -69.41 -20.98 -23.05
N ASN A 528 -69.01 -20.10 -22.13
CA ASN A 528 -69.80 -19.64 -20.98
C ASN A 528 -70.26 -20.75 -20.01
N GLU A 529 -69.63 -21.93 -20.07
CA GLU A 529 -69.92 -23.08 -19.20
C GLU A 529 -68.73 -23.44 -18.32
N LEU A 530 -69.02 -23.84 -17.08
CA LEU A 530 -68.01 -24.21 -16.09
C LEU A 530 -67.47 -25.61 -16.39
N GLN A 531 -66.15 -25.74 -16.56
CA GLN A 531 -65.49 -26.99 -16.89
C GLN A 531 -64.24 -27.18 -16.02
N TRP A 532 -63.95 -28.44 -15.67
CA TRP A 532 -62.77 -28.80 -14.89
C TRP A 532 -61.61 -29.11 -15.83
N ILE A 533 -60.47 -28.44 -15.60
CA ILE A 533 -59.22 -28.72 -16.29
C ILE A 533 -58.25 -29.36 -15.29
N GLY A 534 -57.56 -30.40 -15.75
CA GLY A 534 -56.52 -31.09 -14.99
C GLY A 534 -55.12 -30.73 -15.51
N LEU A 535 -54.23 -30.32 -14.61
CA LEU A 535 -52.80 -30.14 -14.87
C LEU A 535 -51.98 -31.15 -14.08
N ILE A 536 -51.18 -31.95 -14.77
CA ILE A 536 -50.18 -32.82 -14.16
C ILE A 536 -48.96 -31.95 -13.85
N VAL A 537 -48.68 -31.79 -12.57
CA VAL A 537 -47.59 -31.00 -11.98
C VAL A 537 -46.54 -31.98 -11.47
N LYS A 538 -45.36 -32.01 -12.10
CA LYS A 538 -44.25 -32.89 -11.74
C LYS A 538 -43.07 -32.06 -11.24
N PRO A 539 -42.64 -32.20 -9.97
CA PRO A 539 -41.42 -31.55 -9.48
C PRO A 539 -40.17 -32.04 -10.25
N ILE A 540 -39.23 -31.13 -10.57
CA ILE A 540 -37.96 -31.43 -11.25
C ILE A 540 -36.80 -31.20 -10.29
N ASP A 541 -36.24 -32.28 -9.73
CA ASP A 541 -35.05 -32.27 -8.86
C ASP A 541 -35.09 -31.21 -7.73
N TYR A 542 -36.30 -30.82 -7.30
CA TYR A 542 -36.55 -29.76 -6.32
C TYR A 542 -37.87 -30.00 -5.60
N SER A 543 -37.88 -29.78 -4.29
CA SER A 543 -39.08 -29.94 -3.46
C SER A 543 -39.97 -28.71 -3.54
N LEU A 544 -41.26 -28.88 -3.82
CA LEU A 544 -42.25 -27.78 -3.86
C LEU A 544 -42.80 -27.42 -2.48
N LYS A 545 -42.14 -27.83 -1.40
CA LYS A 545 -42.62 -27.63 -0.03
C LYS A 545 -42.73 -26.16 0.32
N GLY A 546 -43.93 -25.73 0.72
CA GLY A 546 -44.23 -24.32 0.99
C GLY A 546 -44.30 -23.43 -0.27
N GLY A 547 -44.18 -24.02 -1.46
CA GLY A 547 -44.33 -23.34 -2.74
C GLY A 547 -45.77 -22.92 -3.01
N ILE A 548 -45.92 -21.84 -3.78
CA ILE A 548 -47.21 -21.34 -4.24
C ILE A 548 -47.25 -21.51 -5.75
N LEU A 549 -48.15 -22.34 -6.24
CA LEU A 549 -48.42 -22.48 -7.67
C LEU A 549 -49.35 -21.35 -8.10
N HIS A 550 -48.94 -20.57 -9.10
CA HIS A 550 -49.77 -19.51 -9.69
C HIS A 550 -50.22 -19.95 -11.07
N ILE A 551 -51.54 -19.99 -11.28
CA ILE A 551 -52.17 -20.30 -12.56
C ILE A 551 -52.80 -19.03 -13.10
N ASP A 552 -52.32 -18.59 -14.27
CA ASP A 552 -52.96 -17.55 -15.07
C ASP A 552 -53.72 -18.22 -16.22
N ALA A 553 -55.00 -17.88 -16.36
CA ALA A 553 -55.87 -18.41 -17.40
C ALA A 553 -55.85 -17.58 -18.70
N GLY A 554 -55.28 -16.36 -18.67
CA GLY A 554 -55.25 -15.45 -19.82
C GLY A 554 -56.56 -14.70 -20.08
N ALA A 555 -56.60 -13.91 -21.16
CA ALA A 555 -57.64 -12.91 -21.39
C ALA A 555 -59.05 -13.45 -21.71
N GLU A 556 -59.17 -14.72 -22.11
CA GLU A 556 -60.44 -15.32 -22.58
C GLU A 556 -60.98 -16.43 -21.65
N LEU A 557 -60.25 -16.75 -20.59
CA LEU A 557 -60.60 -17.79 -19.61
C LEU A 557 -60.60 -17.18 -18.20
N LYS A 558 -61.66 -17.45 -17.44
CA LYS A 558 -61.75 -17.06 -16.04
C LYS A 558 -61.74 -18.29 -15.15
N ILE A 559 -60.81 -18.31 -14.20
CA ILE A 559 -60.80 -19.32 -13.12
C ILE A 559 -61.93 -18.97 -12.15
N GLU A 560 -62.78 -19.94 -11.84
CA GLU A 560 -63.89 -19.75 -10.91
C GLU A 560 -63.41 -20.00 -9.48
N GLU A 561 -62.98 -18.94 -8.80
CA GLU A 561 -62.37 -19.03 -7.47
C GLU A 561 -63.36 -19.35 -6.33
N SER A 562 -64.67 -19.38 -6.62
CA SER A 562 -65.71 -19.72 -5.65
C SER A 562 -65.77 -21.22 -5.30
N GLN A 563 -65.00 -22.07 -6.00
CA GLN A 563 -64.97 -23.51 -5.80
C GLN A 563 -63.59 -23.99 -5.37
N MET A 564 -63.55 -24.98 -4.48
CA MET A 564 -62.32 -25.64 -4.03
C MET A 564 -61.71 -26.42 -5.19
N ILE A 565 -60.39 -26.33 -5.38
CA ILE A 565 -59.65 -27.16 -6.33
C ILE A 565 -59.37 -28.54 -5.73
N GLU A 566 -59.17 -29.56 -6.57
CA GLU A 566 -58.84 -30.92 -6.12
C GLU A 566 -57.41 -31.27 -6.56
N ILE A 567 -56.56 -31.66 -5.61
CA ILE A 567 -55.19 -32.11 -5.87
C ILE A 567 -55.10 -33.60 -5.57
N GLU A 568 -54.71 -34.39 -6.55
CA GLU A 568 -54.56 -35.84 -6.41
C GLU A 568 -53.15 -36.32 -6.76
N SER A 569 -52.74 -37.49 -6.25
CA SER A 569 -51.49 -38.13 -6.66
C SER A 569 -51.65 -38.76 -8.05
N TYR A 570 -50.82 -38.34 -9.01
CA TYR A 570 -50.85 -38.84 -10.38
C TYR A 570 -50.01 -40.12 -10.54
N ARG A 571 -50.60 -41.19 -11.09
CA ARG A 571 -49.90 -42.40 -11.50
C ARG A 571 -50.00 -42.53 -13.03
N SER A 572 -48.86 -42.57 -13.71
CA SER A 572 -48.83 -42.87 -15.15
C SER A 572 -49.06 -44.36 -15.36
N ASP A 573 -50.17 -44.74 -16.01
CA ASP A 573 -50.37 -46.11 -16.49
C ASP A 573 -49.39 -46.39 -17.64
N GLY A 574 -48.20 -46.91 -17.30
CA GLY A 574 -47.09 -47.05 -18.21
C GLY A 574 -45.89 -47.82 -17.67
N GLU A 575 -46.08 -48.81 -16.80
CA GLU A 575 -45.11 -49.89 -16.61
C GLU A 575 -45.73 -51.21 -17.08
N HIS A 576 -45.43 -51.56 -18.33
CA HIS A 576 -45.78 -52.86 -18.90
C HIS A 576 -45.10 -54.00 -18.13
N SER A 577 -45.92 -54.82 -17.48
CA SER A 577 -45.79 -56.28 -17.34
C SER A 577 -44.37 -56.85 -17.15
N SER A 578 -43.98 -57.07 -15.89
CA SER A 578 -43.17 -58.24 -15.54
C SER A 578 -44.12 -59.43 -15.23
N PRO A 579 -43.79 -60.67 -15.60
CA PRO A 579 -44.71 -61.80 -15.45
C PRO A 579 -44.95 -62.10 -13.97
N ILE A 580 -46.22 -62.34 -13.66
CA ILE A 580 -46.75 -62.71 -12.36
C ILE A 580 -46.06 -63.97 -11.86
N ASP A 581 -45.27 -63.86 -10.78
CA ASP A 581 -44.88 -64.99 -9.97
C ASP A 581 -45.97 -65.19 -8.90
N ALA A 582 -46.77 -66.23 -9.08
CA ALA A 582 -47.94 -66.54 -8.27
C ALA A 582 -47.55 -67.16 -6.93
N SER A 583 -46.92 -66.38 -6.03
CA SER A 583 -46.81 -66.74 -4.60
C SER A 583 -46.33 -65.57 -3.75
N LYS A 584 -47.19 -64.57 -3.51
CA LYS A 584 -47.18 -63.70 -2.33
C LYS A 584 -48.42 -62.79 -2.33
N VAL A 585 -49.59 -63.42 -2.27
CA VAL A 585 -50.80 -62.74 -1.79
C VAL A 585 -50.70 -62.72 -0.27
N LEU A 586 -50.12 -61.66 0.29
CA LEU A 586 -50.48 -61.13 1.61
C LEU A 586 -49.88 -59.72 1.76
N SER A 587 -50.74 -58.78 2.16
CA SER A 587 -50.49 -57.36 2.48
C SER A 587 -49.92 -56.47 1.36
N ARG A 588 -50.80 -56.03 0.46
CA ARG A 588 -50.64 -54.75 -0.26
C ARG A 588 -51.74 -53.82 0.25
N PRO A 589 -51.44 -52.68 0.88
CA PRO A 589 -52.48 -51.73 1.22
C PRO A 589 -53.09 -51.25 -0.10
N THR A 590 -54.42 -51.36 -0.21
CA THR A 590 -55.20 -50.64 -1.21
C THR A 590 -55.09 -49.16 -0.90
N ASP A 591 -53.98 -48.55 -1.32
CA ASP A 591 -53.73 -47.13 -1.21
C ASP A 591 -54.59 -46.43 -2.26
N THR A 592 -55.83 -46.13 -1.88
CA THR A 592 -56.73 -45.22 -2.60
C THR A 592 -55.99 -43.91 -2.83
N GLY A 593 -55.89 -43.44 -4.08
CA GLY A 593 -55.16 -42.21 -4.41
C GLY A 593 -55.49 -41.08 -3.44
N ARG A 594 -54.47 -40.44 -2.87
CA ARG A 594 -54.67 -39.29 -1.98
C ARG A 594 -55.25 -38.14 -2.80
N VAL A 595 -56.42 -37.64 -2.40
CA VAL A 595 -57.09 -36.47 -2.96
C VAL A 595 -57.30 -35.46 -1.84
N GLU A 596 -56.89 -34.21 -2.04
CA GLU A 596 -57.07 -33.11 -1.10
C GLU A 596 -57.72 -31.91 -1.78
N LYS A 597 -58.64 -31.24 -1.07
CA LYS A 597 -59.35 -30.05 -1.57
C LYS A 597 -58.72 -28.79 -0.99
N VAL A 598 -58.28 -27.88 -1.85
CA VAL A 598 -57.56 -26.67 -1.47
C VAL A 598 -58.29 -25.43 -2.01
N PRO A 599 -58.33 -24.30 -1.28
CA PRO A 599 -58.86 -23.06 -1.82
C PRO A 599 -57.91 -22.46 -2.86
N ILE A 600 -58.47 -21.78 -3.85
CA ILE A 600 -57.73 -20.95 -4.82
C ILE A 600 -58.08 -19.48 -4.55
N GLU A 601 -57.06 -18.63 -4.43
CA GLU A 601 -57.24 -17.20 -4.17
C GLU A 601 -56.38 -16.39 -5.15
N ASN A 602 -57.00 -15.56 -6.01
CA ASN A 602 -56.31 -14.79 -7.05
C ASN A 602 -55.36 -15.67 -7.90
N GLY A 603 -55.84 -16.83 -8.37
CA GLY A 603 -55.05 -17.80 -9.14
C GLY A 603 -53.90 -18.49 -8.38
N LYS A 604 -53.76 -18.29 -7.07
CA LYS A 604 -52.69 -18.88 -6.25
C LYS A 604 -53.17 -20.10 -5.47
N ILE A 605 -52.36 -21.15 -5.50
CA ILE A 605 -52.60 -22.44 -4.86
C ILE A 605 -51.41 -22.77 -3.96
N LYS A 606 -51.66 -23.06 -2.69
CA LYS A 606 -50.65 -23.64 -1.80
C LYS A 606 -50.67 -25.15 -1.94
N LEU A 607 -49.56 -25.74 -2.36
CA LEU A 607 -49.47 -27.20 -2.47
C LEU A 607 -49.41 -27.82 -1.06
N PRO A 608 -50.14 -28.92 -0.80
CA PRO A 608 -50.01 -29.68 0.44
C PRO A 608 -48.59 -30.22 0.65
N ASP A 609 -48.15 -30.35 1.89
CA ASP A 609 -46.79 -30.83 2.21
C ASP A 609 -46.46 -32.18 1.57
N TRP A 610 -47.45 -33.07 1.41
CA TRP A 610 -47.25 -34.38 0.78
C TRP A 610 -47.10 -34.30 -0.75
N ALA A 611 -47.59 -33.23 -1.38
CA ALA A 611 -47.51 -32.98 -2.82
C ALA A 611 -46.15 -32.39 -3.25
N SER A 612 -45.25 -32.13 -2.29
CA SER A 612 -43.99 -31.42 -2.52
C SER A 612 -43.01 -32.15 -3.44
N ASP A 613 -42.95 -33.48 -3.35
CA ASP A 613 -41.92 -34.30 -4.02
C ASP A 613 -42.52 -35.36 -4.96
N VAL A 614 -43.83 -35.31 -5.22
CA VAL A 614 -44.56 -36.31 -6.01
C VAL A 614 -45.27 -35.65 -7.17
N THR A 615 -45.44 -36.38 -8.27
CA THR A 615 -46.27 -35.92 -9.39
C THR A 615 -47.72 -35.85 -8.95
N THR A 616 -48.33 -34.67 -9.08
CA THR A 616 -49.73 -34.42 -8.69
C THR A 616 -50.56 -34.01 -9.89
N LEU A 617 -51.83 -34.38 -9.88
CA LEU A 617 -52.83 -33.87 -10.81
C LEU A 617 -53.69 -32.84 -10.08
N VAL A 618 -53.68 -31.60 -10.59
CA VAL A 618 -54.40 -30.45 -10.05
C VAL A 618 -55.60 -30.17 -10.92
N TRP A 619 -56.79 -30.36 -10.37
CA TRP A 619 -58.08 -30.07 -10.97
C TRP A 619 -58.59 -28.71 -10.52
N PHE A 620 -58.89 -27.82 -11.46
CA PHE A 620 -59.48 -26.53 -11.16
C PHE A 620 -60.59 -26.15 -12.16
N PRO A 621 -61.62 -25.42 -11.72
CA PRO A 621 -62.74 -25.06 -12.56
C PRO A 621 -62.47 -23.75 -13.32
N VAL A 622 -62.71 -23.77 -14.62
CA VAL A 622 -62.58 -22.61 -15.52
C VAL A 622 -63.85 -22.38 -16.32
N ARG A 623 -64.01 -21.14 -16.81
CA ARG A 623 -65.06 -20.75 -17.75
C ARG A 623 -64.44 -19.94 -18.90
N ALA A 624 -64.66 -20.38 -20.13
CA ALA A 624 -64.40 -19.55 -21.31
C ALA A 624 -65.46 -18.46 -21.42
N ILE A 625 -65.05 -17.20 -21.55
CA ILE A 625 -65.97 -16.06 -21.58
C ILE A 625 -66.02 -15.48 -22.99
N ASN A 626 -67.24 -15.43 -23.56
CA ASN A 626 -67.52 -14.63 -24.74
C ASN A 626 -68.95 -14.09 -24.65
N ASP A 627 -69.06 -12.76 -24.52
CA ASP A 627 -70.35 -12.08 -24.33
C ASP A 627 -71.28 -12.17 -25.56
N THR A 628 -70.77 -12.66 -26.70
CA THR A 628 -71.52 -12.72 -27.97
C THR A 628 -72.18 -14.09 -28.26
N VAL A 629 -71.91 -15.13 -27.45
CA VAL A 629 -72.31 -16.51 -27.75
C VAL A 629 -73.14 -17.14 -26.61
N PRO A 630 -74.26 -17.86 -26.91
CA PRO A 630 -75.06 -18.53 -25.89
C PRO A 630 -74.31 -19.67 -25.17
N LYS A 631 -74.71 -19.93 -23.92
CA LYS A 631 -74.11 -20.93 -23.02
C LYS A 631 -74.14 -22.34 -23.62
N GLY A 632 -73.01 -23.06 -23.54
CA GLY A 632 -72.90 -24.46 -23.96
C GLY A 632 -72.56 -24.67 -25.44
N THR A 633 -72.19 -23.59 -26.16
CA THR A 633 -71.84 -23.67 -27.58
C THR A 633 -70.42 -24.25 -27.76
N SER A 634 -70.29 -25.29 -28.57
CA SER A 634 -68.99 -25.85 -28.97
C SER A 634 -68.28 -24.93 -29.98
N PRO A 635 -66.95 -24.79 -29.97
CA PRO A 635 -66.22 -23.90 -30.89
C PRO A 635 -66.41 -24.22 -32.39
N GLY A 636 -66.93 -25.41 -32.73
CA GLY A 636 -67.03 -25.90 -34.11
C GLY A 636 -68.23 -25.41 -34.94
N SER A 637 -69.09 -24.51 -34.43
CA SER A 637 -70.31 -24.10 -35.14
C SER A 637 -70.29 -22.71 -35.79
N TYR A 638 -69.14 -22.02 -35.81
CA TYR A 638 -68.97 -20.76 -36.54
C TYR A 638 -67.68 -20.79 -37.35
N GLU A 639 -67.79 -20.79 -38.69
CA GLU A 639 -66.67 -20.51 -39.58
C GLU A 639 -66.31 -19.02 -39.46
N THR A 640 -65.44 -18.69 -38.52
CA THR A 640 -64.41 -17.64 -38.61
C THR A 640 -63.50 -17.78 -37.39
N ASP A 641 -62.20 -17.92 -37.67
CA ASP A 641 -61.06 -18.10 -36.75
C ASP A 641 -60.97 -19.42 -35.98
N ASN A 642 -60.17 -20.34 -36.54
CA ASN A 642 -59.56 -21.49 -35.88
C ASN A 642 -58.70 -21.03 -34.69
N ILE A 643 -59.31 -20.78 -33.53
CA ILE A 643 -58.58 -20.68 -32.26
C ILE A 643 -58.34 -22.11 -31.76
N ARG A 644 -57.21 -22.69 -32.15
CA ARG A 644 -56.67 -23.88 -31.47
C ARG A 644 -56.27 -23.44 -30.05
N TYR A 645 -57.08 -23.78 -29.05
CA TYR A 645 -56.72 -23.67 -27.62
C TYR A 645 -55.65 -24.72 -27.23
N SER A 646 -54.56 -24.82 -27.99
CA SER A 646 -53.48 -25.78 -27.74
C SER A 646 -52.33 -25.22 -26.90
N SER A 647 -52.42 -24.00 -26.35
CA SER A 647 -51.29 -23.41 -25.62
C SER A 647 -51.67 -22.16 -24.79
N VAL A 648 -52.47 -22.30 -23.72
CA VAL A 648 -52.83 -21.14 -22.86
C VAL A 648 -52.56 -21.38 -21.37
N PHE A 649 -51.54 -22.18 -21.04
CA PHE A 649 -51.04 -22.22 -19.66
C PHE A 649 -49.53 -22.00 -19.67
N GLN A 650 -49.13 -20.74 -19.47
CA GLN A 650 -47.77 -20.40 -19.07
C GLN A 650 -47.74 -20.33 -17.55
N ALA A 651 -47.08 -21.30 -16.91
CA ALA A 651 -46.70 -21.12 -15.52
C ALA A 651 -45.51 -20.16 -15.47
N VAL A 652 -45.67 -19.03 -14.80
CA VAL A 652 -44.58 -18.11 -14.49
C VAL A 652 -43.93 -18.61 -13.21
N SER A 653 -42.65 -19.01 -13.31
CA SER A 653 -41.81 -19.47 -12.19
C SER A 653 -41.45 -18.36 -11.23
#